data_AF-X6LVJ6-F1
#
_entry.id   AF-X6LVJ6-F1
#
_cell.length_a   1.000
_cell.length_b   1.000
_cell.length_c   1.000
_cell.angle_alpha   90.00
_cell.angle_beta   90.00
_cell.angle_gamma   90.00
#
_symmetry.space_group_name_H-M   'P 1'
#
loop_
_entity.id
_entity.type
_entity.pdbx_description
1 polymer ?
#
loop_
_entity_poly.entity_id
_entity_poly.type
_entity_poly.pdbx_seq_one_letter_code
_entity_poly.pdbx_strand_id
1 'polypeptide(L)'
;MQESGNNNNTTSEKSRTHTKEIKVLIRLFGDSVNKEELQQKMEYHNGNIELVIKDLVQQSVEKEDKLESENIINELEKTEQVIVNYFIYFHGIYFFKQEQENTVNNINSIQKELEKTEIGETKPGINLQGYCSNETCSAAKAKLPHGLISNLIILHLFQIKHLLFVLIVKNQLDDSIPVKDNHYQCSYTIKSGLSYELKAKKIRQHAKSIEDLMERSENAMNSIEIKNLVTELQKYEITVVKPSNLKENERLSEKIKTDDNGDFNQAFDIGRFTILCDHPIKLQTAVAVIKKAEQFNLVVSEDKDFFNKQSKTHHRFYNIKLYVPKYDVYIEMQATLKNFSTIEEYAVVENPKLGHLFYTYIQSWKPNNHSEEELKKVSEETLTKINDIVCEWIDEKEIKKIANRYKSHSEIQILKPPQLKEEEINTKHDISLKLTKFVYDQLCKFNPRETKGQAIYVTLLEYFKKYIMGEMNPASCADVILILKESRKQELEEDTTVLQALDTYIPLKANNYPYTDSDENKKNNSYDCHQHIIDLLREEKEEKKVEKQVIVLQGKSGSGKTLSCRHLEEVLWELYLNGSTTSVPVYISLPKYYNELNEKQIISQALQMKQINKEIIDAIRENMSFVFLLDGFDEIFDKYNKNNNDEKYFYDRFNLNEWNAKII
;
A
#
# COMPACT_ATOMS: atom_id res chain seq x y z
N MET A 1 15.64 76.16 44.28
CA MET A 1 16.38 76.52 43.04
C MET A 1 17.66 75.73 43.05
N GLN A 2 17.99 75.09 41.91
CA GLN A 2 19.19 74.27 41.66
C GLN A 2 19.29 73.01 42.54
N GLU A 3 19.80 71.87 42.11
CA GLU A 3 20.15 71.26 40.81
C GLU A 3 20.62 69.83 41.16
N SER A 4 20.93 69.03 40.15
CA SER A 4 21.60 67.71 40.19
C SER A 4 20.73 66.52 40.62
N GLY A 5 20.63 65.43 39.88
CA GLY A 5 21.36 65.00 38.70
C GLY A 5 21.50 63.47 38.79
N ASN A 6 20.88 62.72 37.89
CA ASN A 6 21.57 61.65 37.16
C ASN A 6 20.64 61.03 36.11
N ASN A 7 21.01 61.27 34.86
CA ASN A 7 20.61 60.50 33.70
C ASN A 7 21.53 59.28 33.59
N ASN A 8 21.00 58.25 32.90
CA ASN A 8 21.68 57.11 32.28
C ASN A 8 21.92 55.88 33.18
N ASN A 9 20.95 54.95 33.16
CA ASN A 9 21.21 53.52 32.93
C ASN A 9 19.90 52.69 32.89
N THR A 10 18.98 52.96 31.97
CA THR A 10 17.74 52.14 31.85
C THR A 10 17.48 51.58 30.46
N THR A 11 18.43 51.67 29.53
CA THR A 11 18.29 51.11 28.18
C THR A 11 19.03 49.78 27.96
N SER A 12 19.74 49.23 28.95
CA SER A 12 20.51 47.97 28.77
C SER A 12 20.01 46.75 29.55
N GLU A 13 18.97 46.86 30.37
CA GLU A 13 18.47 45.73 31.18
C GLU A 13 17.29 44.96 30.55
N LYS A 14 16.52 45.56 29.62
CA LYS A 14 15.40 44.85 28.97
C LYS A 14 15.80 43.87 27.87
N SER A 15 17.01 43.95 27.32
CA SER A 15 17.45 43.05 26.23
C SER A 15 18.06 41.73 26.71
N ARG A 16 18.21 41.52 28.03
CA ARG A 16 18.84 40.30 28.59
C ARG A 16 17.85 39.23 29.08
N THR A 17 16.55 39.49 29.08
CA THR A 17 15.58 38.65 29.81
C THR A 17 15.09 37.40 29.10
N HIS A 18 15.34 37.20 27.80
CA HIS A 18 14.80 36.04 27.06
C HIS A 18 15.85 35.13 26.41
N THR A 19 17.10 35.19 26.87
CA THR A 19 18.23 34.50 26.24
C THR A 19 18.11 32.97 26.32
N LYS A 20 17.47 32.43 27.38
CA LYS A 20 17.29 30.98 27.55
C LYS A 20 16.14 30.48 26.69
N GLU A 21 15.06 31.24 26.62
CA GLU A 21 13.86 30.99 25.85
C GLU A 21 14.17 30.98 24.36
N ILE A 22 14.94 31.96 23.88
CA ILE A 22 15.40 32.02 22.48
C ILE A 22 16.30 30.82 22.14
N LYS A 23 17.20 30.40 23.05
CA LYS A 23 18.02 29.20 22.84
C LYS A 23 17.18 27.93 22.74
N VAL A 24 16.13 27.81 23.54
CA VAL A 24 15.21 26.66 23.51
C VAL A 24 14.40 26.66 22.21
N LEU A 25 13.91 27.82 21.76
CA LEU A 25 13.17 27.94 20.50
C LEU A 25 14.03 27.67 19.27
N ILE A 26 15.29 28.12 19.24
CA ILE A 26 16.24 27.75 18.18
C ILE A 26 16.47 26.23 18.15
N ARG A 27 16.50 25.57 19.32
CA ARG A 27 16.64 24.11 19.38
C ARG A 27 15.38 23.36 18.93
N LEU A 28 14.20 23.93 19.16
CA LEU A 28 12.91 23.35 18.76
C LEU A 28 12.63 23.52 17.26
N PHE A 29 12.92 24.69 16.69
CA PHE A 29 12.64 25.01 15.29
C PHE A 29 13.87 24.84 14.37
N GLY A 30 15.06 24.54 14.91
CA GLY A 30 16.28 24.31 14.13
C GLY A 30 16.66 25.52 13.27
N ASP A 31 17.14 25.26 12.05
CA ASP A 31 17.57 26.29 11.10
C ASP A 31 16.39 27.01 10.40
N SER A 32 15.15 26.65 10.70
CA SER A 32 13.96 27.20 10.02
C SER A 32 13.62 28.64 10.44
N VAL A 33 14.21 29.15 11.53
CA VAL A 33 13.95 30.50 12.07
C VAL A 33 15.25 31.18 12.52
N ASN A 34 15.49 32.41 12.06
CA ASN A 34 16.67 33.17 12.46
C ASN A 34 16.52 33.72 13.90
N LYS A 35 17.63 33.75 14.65
CA LYS A 35 17.72 34.30 16.01
C LYS A 35 17.24 35.76 16.11
N GLU A 36 17.53 36.58 15.10
CA GLU A 36 17.11 38.00 15.07
C GLU A 36 15.59 38.13 14.93
N GLU A 37 14.97 37.25 14.14
CA GLU A 37 13.52 37.17 13.97
C GLU A 37 12.82 36.72 15.28
N LEU A 38 13.40 35.73 15.96
CA LEU A 38 12.94 35.28 17.28
C LEU A 38 13.03 36.38 18.34
N GLN A 39 14.08 37.21 18.29
CA GLN A 39 14.23 38.35 19.20
C GLN A 39 13.13 39.39 18.97
N GLN A 40 12.86 39.74 17.70
CA GLN A 40 11.80 40.68 17.35
C GLN A 40 10.42 40.16 17.75
N LYS A 41 10.13 38.88 17.51
CA LYS A 41 8.85 38.26 17.92
C LYS A 41 8.71 38.17 19.44
N MET A 42 9.80 37.90 20.17
CA MET A 42 9.79 37.93 21.63
C MET A 42 9.53 39.32 22.19
N GLU A 43 10.10 40.36 21.60
CA GLU A 43 9.80 41.74 21.98
C GLU A 43 8.35 42.11 21.64
N TYR A 44 7.87 41.74 20.44
CA TYR A 44 6.51 42.01 19.98
C TYR A 44 5.45 41.36 20.88
N HIS A 45 5.67 40.13 21.33
CA HIS A 45 4.78 39.41 22.22
C HIS A 45 5.09 39.59 23.72
N ASN A 46 5.92 40.58 24.09
CA ASN A 46 6.32 40.88 25.47
C ASN A 46 6.82 39.64 26.26
N GLY A 47 7.57 38.76 25.60
CA GLY A 47 8.13 37.54 26.21
C GLY A 47 7.16 36.36 26.35
N ASN A 48 5.94 36.44 25.78
CA ASN A 48 5.00 35.32 25.80
C ASN A 48 5.37 34.26 24.76
N ILE A 49 5.98 33.16 25.24
CA ILE A 49 6.48 32.06 24.41
C ILE A 49 5.38 31.36 23.62
N GLU A 50 4.18 31.20 24.21
CA GLU A 50 3.08 30.49 23.56
C GLU A 50 2.60 31.22 22.29
N LEU A 51 2.52 32.56 22.36
CA LEU A 51 2.13 33.37 21.21
C LEU A 51 3.21 33.36 20.13
N VAL A 52 4.48 33.38 20.52
CA VAL A 52 5.60 33.27 19.56
C VAL A 52 5.58 31.90 18.86
N ILE A 53 5.33 30.81 19.58
CA ILE A 53 5.21 29.47 18.98
C ILE A 53 4.04 29.42 18.00
N LYS A 54 2.87 29.95 18.38
CA LYS A 54 1.69 30.01 17.49
C LYS A 54 1.98 30.78 16.20
N ASP A 55 2.66 31.92 16.31
CA ASP A 55 3.02 32.75 15.17
C ASP A 55 4.07 32.08 14.26
N LEU A 56 5.03 31.34 14.82
CA LEU A 56 6.03 30.58 14.04
C LEU A 56 5.42 29.37 13.32
N VAL A 57 4.49 28.66 13.98
CA VAL A 57 3.78 27.54 13.36
C VAL A 57 2.90 28.03 12.21
N GLN A 58 2.15 29.12 12.42
CA GLN A 58 1.32 29.73 11.38
C GLN A 58 2.15 30.14 10.16
N GLN A 59 3.31 30.78 10.37
CA GLN A 59 4.20 31.15 9.28
C GLN A 59 4.83 29.96 8.56
N SER A 60 5.04 28.83 9.24
CA SER A 60 5.59 27.62 8.63
C SER A 60 4.55 26.96 7.71
N VAL A 61 3.29 26.89 8.15
CA VAL A 61 2.15 26.41 7.34
C VAL A 61 1.97 27.28 6.08
N GLU A 62 2.00 28.60 6.23
CA GLU A 62 1.85 29.53 5.10
C GLU A 62 3.02 29.49 4.10
N LYS A 63 4.22 29.10 4.55
CA LYS A 63 5.39 28.88 3.68
C LYS A 63 5.30 27.55 2.93
N GLU A 64 4.80 26.48 3.56
CA GLU A 64 4.56 25.19 2.90
C GLU A 64 3.51 25.33 1.79
N ASP A 65 2.39 26.01 2.04
CA ASP A 65 1.33 26.23 1.03
C ASP A 65 1.84 27.04 -0.19
N LYS A 66 2.76 27.99 0.03
CA LYS A 66 3.41 28.77 -1.05
C LYS A 66 4.43 27.95 -1.83
N LEU A 67 5.22 27.11 -1.15
CA LEU A 67 6.20 26.25 -1.80
C LEU A 67 5.50 25.17 -2.64
N GLU A 68 4.39 24.63 -2.17
CA GLU A 68 3.58 23.65 -2.89
C GLU A 68 2.95 24.27 -4.15
N SER A 69 2.42 25.49 -4.05
CA SER A 69 1.89 26.22 -5.22
C SER A 69 2.96 26.63 -6.24
N GLU A 70 4.15 27.07 -5.82
CA GLU A 70 5.28 27.35 -6.74
C GLU A 70 5.84 26.08 -7.39
N ASN A 71 5.87 24.95 -6.68
CA ASN A 71 6.26 23.66 -7.25
C ASN A 71 5.26 23.17 -8.29
N ILE A 72 3.95 23.35 -8.06
CA ILE A 72 2.89 23.03 -9.04
C ILE A 72 3.02 23.91 -10.29
N ILE A 73 3.34 25.21 -10.15
CA ILE A 73 3.55 26.11 -11.31
C ILE A 73 4.80 25.71 -12.10
N ASN A 74 5.92 25.40 -11.42
CA ASN A 74 7.14 24.95 -12.08
C ASN A 74 6.99 23.57 -12.75
N GLU A 75 6.18 22.68 -12.19
CA GLU A 75 5.80 21.41 -12.82
C GLU A 75 4.92 21.65 -14.06
N LEU A 76 3.95 22.57 -13.99
CA LEU A 76 3.10 22.94 -15.13
C LEU A 76 3.93 23.56 -16.27
N GLU A 77 4.86 24.46 -15.97
CA GLU A 77 5.74 25.08 -16.98
C GLU A 77 6.67 24.04 -17.63
N LYS A 78 7.21 23.09 -16.85
CA LYS A 78 8.00 21.96 -17.40
C LYS A 78 7.14 21.05 -18.28
N THR A 79 5.89 20.82 -17.90
CA THR A 79 4.96 19.97 -18.66
C THR A 79 4.56 20.64 -19.97
N GLU A 80 4.30 21.94 -19.98
CA GLU A 80 4.06 22.72 -21.20
C GLU A 80 5.26 22.70 -22.15
N GLN A 81 6.48 22.81 -21.61
CA GLN A 81 7.70 22.80 -22.43
C GLN A 81 8.00 21.41 -23.02
N VAL A 82 7.65 20.34 -22.30
CA VAL A 82 7.70 18.96 -22.80
C VAL A 82 6.64 18.74 -23.89
N ILE A 83 5.42 19.25 -23.71
CA ILE A 83 4.35 19.16 -24.72
C ILE A 83 4.73 19.90 -26.00
N VAL A 84 5.31 21.10 -25.90
CA VAL A 84 5.78 21.87 -27.06
C VAL A 84 6.92 21.14 -27.79
N ASN A 85 7.89 20.56 -27.06
CA ASN A 85 8.96 19.77 -27.66
C ASN A 85 8.46 18.47 -28.32
N TYR A 86 7.46 17.80 -27.72
CA TYR A 86 6.84 16.62 -28.30
C TYR A 86 6.06 16.96 -29.57
N PHE A 87 5.41 18.12 -29.61
CA PHE A 87 4.69 18.63 -30.79
C PHE A 87 5.66 18.94 -31.95
N ILE A 88 6.82 19.54 -31.65
CA ILE A 88 7.89 19.81 -32.64
C ILE A 88 8.49 18.49 -33.17
N TYR A 89 8.74 17.52 -32.28
CA TYR A 89 9.31 16.23 -32.64
C TYR A 89 8.36 15.39 -33.52
N PHE A 90 7.06 15.38 -33.20
CA PHE A 90 6.05 14.69 -34.00
C PHE A 90 5.86 15.32 -35.39
N HIS A 91 5.89 16.66 -35.49
CA HIS A 91 5.85 17.34 -36.78
C HIS A 91 7.12 17.09 -37.61
N GLY A 92 8.28 16.98 -36.97
CA GLY A 92 9.55 16.64 -37.64
C GLY A 92 9.55 15.22 -38.22
N ILE A 93 9.05 14.24 -37.47
CA ILE A 93 8.93 12.84 -37.94
C ILE A 93 7.90 12.71 -39.07
N TYR A 94 6.80 13.48 -39.02
CA TYR A 94 5.78 13.44 -40.06
C TYR A 94 6.27 14.03 -41.39
N PHE A 95 7.20 15.00 -41.35
CA PHE A 95 7.87 15.53 -42.54
C PHE A 95 8.94 14.59 -43.12
N PHE A 96 9.66 13.84 -42.28
CA PHE A 96 10.69 12.89 -42.75
C PHE A 96 10.12 11.62 -43.39
N LYS A 97 8.84 11.32 -43.18
CA LYS A 97 8.18 10.11 -43.71
C LYS A 97 7.59 10.24 -45.11
N GLN A 98 7.64 11.43 -45.73
CA GLN A 98 7.18 11.64 -47.12
C GLN A 98 8.28 11.59 -48.19
N GLU A 99 9.55 11.38 -47.83
CA GLU A 99 10.67 11.34 -48.80
C GLU A 99 11.28 9.96 -49.06
N GLN A 100 10.70 8.87 -48.54
CA GLN A 100 11.17 7.51 -48.88
C GLN A 100 10.02 6.56 -49.20
N GLU A 101 9.45 6.73 -50.40
CA GLU A 101 8.77 5.63 -51.09
C GLU A 101 9.00 5.80 -52.60
N ASN A 102 10.14 5.27 -53.08
CA ASN A 102 10.32 4.89 -54.48
C ASN A 102 11.45 3.85 -54.60
N THR A 103 11.22 2.82 -55.43
CA THR A 103 12.13 1.75 -55.90
C THR A 103 12.27 0.45 -55.08
N VAL A 104 11.23 -0.39 -55.14
CA VAL A 104 11.12 -1.65 -55.94
C VAL A 104 12.41 -2.49 -56.21
N ASN A 105 12.30 -3.76 -55.76
CA ASN A 105 12.71 -5.06 -56.36
C ASN A 105 14.05 -5.77 -56.04
N ASN A 106 13.86 -6.99 -55.50
CA ASN A 106 14.18 -8.33 -56.05
C ASN A 106 15.25 -9.22 -55.39
N ILE A 107 14.73 -10.34 -54.83
CA ILE A 107 15.02 -11.77 -55.15
C ILE A 107 16.16 -12.52 -54.42
N ASN A 108 15.68 -13.51 -53.64
CA ASN A 108 16.10 -14.93 -53.43
C ASN A 108 17.52 -15.28 -52.92
N SER A 109 17.61 -16.04 -51.82
CA SER A 109 17.57 -17.53 -51.80
C SER A 109 18.11 -18.17 -50.49
N ILE A 110 17.30 -19.14 -50.04
CA ILE A 110 17.45 -20.30 -49.12
C ILE A 110 18.89 -20.89 -48.96
N GLN A 111 19.38 -21.22 -47.73
CA GLN A 111 19.37 -22.57 -47.07
C GLN A 111 20.31 -22.74 -45.84
N LYS A 112 19.73 -23.30 -44.75
CA LYS A 112 20.16 -24.33 -43.75
C LYS A 112 21.41 -24.26 -42.82
N GLU A 113 21.07 -24.49 -41.53
CA GLU A 113 21.61 -25.43 -40.50
C GLU A 113 23.08 -25.35 -40.01
N LEU A 114 23.30 -25.12 -38.70
CA LEU A 114 23.66 -26.15 -37.69
C LEU A 114 23.99 -25.55 -36.32
N GLU A 115 23.51 -26.21 -35.26
CA GLU A 115 23.87 -26.04 -33.84
C GLU A 115 25.31 -26.50 -33.55
N LYS A 116 25.97 -25.91 -32.54
CA LYS A 116 26.46 -26.61 -31.33
C LYS A 116 27.15 -25.69 -30.31
N THR A 117 27.02 -26.15 -29.07
CA THR A 117 27.45 -25.70 -27.74
C THR A 117 28.97 -25.73 -27.48
N GLU A 118 29.47 -24.86 -26.59
CA GLU A 118 30.09 -25.20 -25.27
C GLU A 118 31.02 -24.08 -24.68
N ILE A 119 30.70 -23.70 -23.44
CA ILE A 119 31.54 -23.48 -22.23
C ILE A 119 32.88 -22.70 -22.33
N GLY A 120 33.01 -21.71 -21.44
CA GLY A 120 34.30 -21.24 -20.89
C GLY A 120 34.16 -20.28 -19.71
N GLU A 121 34.53 -20.70 -18.50
CA GLU A 121 34.75 -19.85 -17.32
C GLU A 121 36.24 -19.44 -17.17
N THR A 122 36.53 -18.21 -16.72
CA THR A 122 37.23 -17.83 -15.46
C THR A 122 37.71 -16.35 -15.45
N LYS A 123 37.79 -15.76 -14.23
CA LYS A 123 37.90 -14.32 -13.81
C LYS A 123 39.37 -13.77 -13.80
N PRO A 124 39.76 -12.60 -13.20
CA PRO A 124 39.10 -11.31 -12.82
C PRO A 124 39.87 -9.98 -13.21
N GLY A 125 39.14 -8.85 -13.24
CA GLY A 125 39.49 -7.51 -12.67
C GLY A 125 40.50 -6.56 -13.37
N ILE A 126 40.07 -5.34 -13.74
CA ILE A 126 40.94 -4.15 -13.94
C ILE A 126 40.27 -2.86 -13.41
N ASN A 127 41.06 -2.08 -12.68
CA ASN A 127 40.81 -0.76 -12.09
C ASN A 127 41.10 0.35 -13.11
N LEU A 128 40.30 1.43 -13.14
CA LEU A 128 40.58 2.61 -13.97
C LEU A 128 40.87 3.83 -13.09
N GLN A 129 42.17 4.05 -12.85
CA GLN A 129 42.74 5.37 -12.59
C GLN A 129 43.34 5.88 -13.91
N GLY A 130 43.00 7.08 -14.36
CA GLY A 130 43.68 7.67 -15.50
C GLY A 130 42.97 8.86 -16.13
N TYR A 131 43.56 10.04 -15.91
CA TYR A 131 43.20 11.32 -16.52
C TYR A 131 43.45 11.33 -18.02
N CYS A 132 42.55 11.96 -18.79
CA CYS A 132 42.75 12.27 -20.20
C CYS A 132 43.60 13.54 -20.32
N SER A 133 44.84 13.39 -20.76
CA SER A 133 45.76 14.47 -21.15
C SER A 133 45.90 14.48 -22.66
N ASN A 134 44.85 14.92 -23.37
CA ASN A 134 44.90 15.08 -24.83
C ASN A 134 44.34 16.45 -25.24
N GLU A 135 45.18 17.24 -25.90
CA GLU A 135 44.94 18.66 -26.24
C GLU A 135 43.99 18.87 -27.45
N THR A 136 43.22 17.85 -27.83
CA THR A 136 42.28 17.92 -28.97
C THR A 136 40.85 17.45 -28.63
N CYS A 137 40.40 17.66 -27.39
CA CYS A 137 39.01 17.36 -27.00
C CYS A 137 38.06 18.50 -27.44
N SER A 138 37.26 18.23 -28.48
CA SER A 138 36.36 19.17 -29.13
C SER A 138 34.93 19.08 -28.58
N ALA A 139 34.66 19.70 -27.44
CA ALA A 139 33.29 19.90 -26.95
C ALA A 139 33.11 21.25 -26.24
N ALA A 140 33.61 22.33 -26.86
CA ALA A 140 33.18 23.69 -26.59
C ALA A 140 33.39 24.58 -27.83
N LYS A 141 32.33 25.30 -28.23
CA LYS A 141 32.25 26.49 -29.12
C LYS A 141 31.63 26.27 -30.51
N ALA A 142 30.46 26.89 -30.71
CA ALA A 142 30.12 27.92 -31.73
C ALA A 142 28.58 27.92 -31.91
N LYS A 143 27.82 28.90 -31.39
CA LYS A 143 27.48 30.24 -31.93
C LYS A 143 27.05 30.28 -33.41
N LEU A 144 25.75 30.49 -33.57
CA LEU A 144 24.94 30.86 -34.75
C LEU A 144 25.44 32.10 -35.51
N PRO A 145 25.07 32.22 -36.79
CA PRO A 145 24.71 33.50 -37.39
C PRO A 145 23.26 33.53 -37.93
N HIS A 146 22.72 34.75 -37.95
CA HIS A 146 21.37 35.16 -38.33
C HIS A 146 21.19 35.32 -39.85
N GLY A 147 19.94 35.29 -40.34
CA GLY A 147 19.58 35.75 -41.69
C GLY A 147 18.08 35.69 -42.01
N LEU A 148 17.42 36.85 -41.90
CA LEU A 148 16.06 37.25 -42.30
C LEU A 148 15.55 36.77 -43.69
N ILE A 149 14.23 36.53 -43.83
CA ILE A 149 13.23 37.31 -44.61
C ILE A 149 11.88 36.55 -44.73
N SER A 150 10.82 37.21 -44.25
CA SER A 150 9.44 37.35 -44.76
C SER A 150 8.88 36.41 -45.85
N ASN A 151 7.74 35.75 -45.60
CA ASN A 151 6.42 36.24 -46.05
C ASN A 151 5.27 35.21 -45.86
N LEU A 152 4.17 35.78 -45.36
CA LEU A 152 2.75 35.44 -45.49
C LEU A 152 2.37 34.51 -46.66
N ILE A 153 1.71 33.36 -46.40
CA ILE A 153 0.76 32.70 -47.33
C ILE A 153 -0.38 32.03 -46.53
N ILE A 154 -1.56 32.67 -46.60
CA ILE A 154 -2.89 32.13 -46.92
C ILE A 154 -3.26 30.75 -46.32
N LEU A 155 -4.08 30.78 -45.26
CA LEU A 155 -4.90 29.65 -44.83
C LEU A 155 -6.10 29.49 -45.78
N HIS A 156 -6.00 28.53 -46.71
CA HIS A 156 -7.15 27.93 -47.37
C HIS A 156 -7.54 26.64 -46.65
N LEU A 157 -8.66 26.70 -45.93
CA LEU A 157 -9.41 25.57 -45.39
C LEU A 157 -10.10 24.80 -46.52
N PHE A 158 -9.74 23.54 -46.72
CA PHE A 158 -10.54 22.44 -47.31
C PHE A 158 -9.73 21.15 -47.03
N GLN A 159 -10.22 20.03 -46.48
CA GLN A 159 -11.55 19.42 -46.49
C GLN A 159 -11.78 18.59 -45.21
N ILE A 160 -12.87 18.84 -44.48
CA ILE A 160 -13.62 17.77 -43.80
C ILE A 160 -15.09 18.01 -44.14
N LYS A 161 -15.64 17.16 -45.01
CA LYS A 161 -17.08 17.09 -45.25
C LYS A 161 -17.74 16.52 -43.98
N HIS A 162 -18.80 17.19 -43.56
CA HIS A 162 -19.72 16.88 -42.45
C HIS A 162 -19.20 17.17 -41.02
N LEU A 163 -19.37 18.41 -40.54
CA LEU A 163 -20.44 18.78 -39.61
C LEU A 163 -20.36 20.30 -39.35
N LEU A 164 -21.40 21.04 -39.70
CA LEU A 164 -21.51 22.47 -39.45
C LEU A 164 -21.95 22.68 -37.98
N PHE A 165 -21.04 23.00 -37.08
CA PHE A 165 -21.39 23.52 -35.75
C PHE A 165 -21.55 25.04 -35.84
N VAL A 166 -22.79 25.51 -35.81
CA VAL A 166 -23.11 26.93 -35.58
C VAL A 166 -23.43 27.11 -34.10
N LEU A 167 -22.59 27.90 -33.43
CA LEU A 167 -22.74 28.31 -32.04
C LEU A 167 -23.77 29.46 -31.97
N ILE A 168 -24.96 29.25 -31.40
CA ILE A 168 -25.89 30.36 -31.10
C ILE A 168 -26.60 30.17 -29.74
N VAL A 169 -26.33 31.12 -28.84
CA VAL A 169 -26.97 31.43 -27.54
C VAL A 169 -28.17 32.38 -27.83
N LYS A 170 -29.37 32.39 -27.21
CA LYS A 170 -29.89 32.02 -25.87
C LYS A 170 -31.43 31.78 -25.89
N ASN A 171 -31.88 31.00 -24.88
CA ASN A 171 -33.15 31.03 -24.12
C ASN A 171 -34.50 30.52 -24.70
N GLN A 172 -34.96 29.42 -24.06
CA GLN A 172 -36.32 28.89 -23.88
C GLN A 172 -37.11 28.44 -25.13
N LEU A 173 -36.98 27.14 -25.42
CA LEU A 173 -38.00 26.33 -26.09
C LEU A 173 -38.70 25.48 -25.04
N ASP A 174 -39.81 25.97 -24.49
CA ASP A 174 -40.63 25.18 -23.56
C ASP A 174 -41.84 24.50 -24.25
N ASP A 175 -42.16 24.77 -25.52
CA ASP A 175 -43.46 24.37 -26.08
C ASP A 175 -43.47 23.71 -27.48
N SER A 176 -42.34 23.28 -28.05
CA SER A 176 -42.40 22.57 -29.35
C SER A 176 -42.68 21.07 -29.16
N ILE A 177 -43.93 20.67 -29.40
CA ILE A 177 -44.35 19.26 -29.44
C ILE A 177 -43.55 18.53 -30.55
N PRO A 178 -42.89 17.40 -30.25
CA PRO A 178 -42.14 16.64 -31.25
C PRO A 178 -43.07 16.09 -32.33
N VAL A 179 -42.63 16.15 -33.59
CA VAL A 179 -43.42 15.76 -34.77
C VAL A 179 -43.52 14.24 -34.90
N LYS A 180 -42.45 13.54 -34.51
CA LYS A 180 -42.34 12.09 -34.39
C LYS A 180 -41.33 11.79 -33.30
N ASP A 181 -41.69 10.89 -32.38
CA ASP A 181 -40.85 10.43 -31.28
C ASP A 181 -40.96 8.90 -31.22
N ASN A 182 -39.81 8.22 -31.22
CA ASN A 182 -39.70 6.79 -30.98
C ASN A 182 -38.64 6.48 -29.91
N HIS A 183 -38.47 7.38 -28.94
CA HIS A 183 -37.58 7.32 -27.78
C HIS A 183 -36.07 7.41 -28.07
N TYR A 184 -35.60 7.01 -29.25
CA TYR A 184 -34.19 7.13 -29.67
C TYR A 184 -33.97 8.11 -30.83
N GLN A 185 -35.04 8.53 -31.51
CA GLN A 185 -35.02 9.58 -32.52
C GLN A 185 -36.22 10.50 -32.34
N CYS A 186 -35.95 11.79 -32.31
CA CYS A 186 -36.98 12.81 -32.17
C CYS A 186 -36.82 13.87 -33.27
N SER A 187 -37.93 14.17 -33.95
CA SER A 187 -37.97 15.21 -34.98
C SER A 187 -38.65 16.46 -34.44
N TYR A 188 -37.91 17.57 -34.41
CA TYR A 188 -38.44 18.87 -34.03
C TYR A 188 -38.63 19.76 -35.25
N THR A 189 -39.75 20.47 -35.33
CA THR A 189 -39.93 21.52 -36.32
C THR A 189 -39.15 22.75 -35.88
N ILE A 190 -38.10 23.10 -36.62
CA ILE A 190 -37.36 24.34 -36.40
C ILE A 190 -37.97 25.48 -37.23
N LYS A 191 -38.08 26.67 -36.66
CA LYS A 191 -38.48 27.88 -37.37
C LYS A 191 -37.23 28.63 -37.83
N SER A 192 -37.26 29.10 -39.07
CA SER A 192 -36.17 29.91 -39.64
C SER A 192 -35.93 31.17 -38.80
N GLY A 193 -34.67 31.50 -38.53
CA GLY A 193 -34.26 32.68 -37.75
C GLY A 193 -34.18 32.49 -36.23
N LEU A 194 -34.49 31.30 -35.70
CA LEU A 194 -34.32 30.95 -34.28
C LEU A 194 -33.15 29.98 -34.07
N SER A 195 -32.54 30.04 -32.88
CA SER A 195 -31.55 29.04 -32.41
C SER A 195 -32.19 28.05 -31.46
N TYR A 196 -31.80 26.79 -31.58
CA TYR A 196 -32.30 25.67 -30.79
C TYR A 196 -31.11 24.98 -30.15
N GLU A 197 -31.15 24.75 -28.84
CA GLU A 197 -30.14 23.97 -28.11
C GLU A 197 -30.79 22.70 -27.57
N LEU A 198 -30.40 21.55 -28.09
CA LEU A 198 -30.87 20.25 -27.60
C LEU A 198 -29.93 19.77 -26.48
N LYS A 199 -30.45 19.67 -25.25
CA LYS A 199 -29.71 19.11 -24.10
C LYS A 199 -30.26 17.76 -23.70
N ALA A 200 -29.56 16.69 -24.04
CA ALA A 200 -29.78 15.39 -23.43
C ALA A 200 -29.15 15.38 -22.02
N LYS A 201 -29.98 15.33 -20.97
CA LYS A 201 -29.49 15.35 -19.58
C LYS A 201 -29.13 13.97 -19.04
N LYS A 202 -29.89 12.93 -19.42
CA LYS A 202 -29.72 11.55 -18.95
C LYS A 202 -30.24 10.58 -20.00
N ILE A 203 -29.58 9.44 -20.14
CA ILE A 203 -30.13 8.26 -20.80
C ILE A 203 -30.83 7.39 -19.75
N ARG A 204 -31.84 6.62 -20.18
CA ARG A 204 -32.62 5.73 -19.31
C ARG A 204 -33.03 4.49 -20.10
N GLN A 205 -33.17 3.36 -19.42
CA GLN A 205 -33.87 2.20 -19.96
C GLN A 205 -35.39 2.49 -20.01
N HIS A 206 -36.12 1.75 -20.84
CA HIS A 206 -37.57 1.86 -21.00
C HIS A 206 -38.31 0.62 -20.48
N ALA A 207 -37.70 -0.09 -19.54
CA ALA A 207 -38.29 -1.29 -18.99
C ALA A 207 -39.44 -0.96 -18.03
N LYS A 208 -40.41 -1.85 -17.95
CA LYS A 208 -41.59 -1.74 -17.08
C LYS A 208 -41.34 -2.34 -15.69
N SER A 209 -40.43 -3.29 -15.60
CA SER A 209 -39.98 -3.92 -14.35
C SER A 209 -38.53 -4.41 -14.49
N ILE A 210 -37.94 -4.88 -13.39
CA ILE A 210 -36.59 -5.47 -13.42
C ILE A 210 -36.58 -6.75 -14.28
N GLU A 211 -37.64 -7.56 -14.19
CA GLU A 211 -37.80 -8.78 -14.98
C GLU A 211 -37.91 -8.48 -16.47
N ASP A 212 -38.70 -7.46 -16.85
CA ASP A 212 -38.78 -6.98 -18.24
C ASP A 212 -37.42 -6.47 -18.73
N LEU A 213 -36.66 -5.76 -17.88
CA LEU A 213 -35.32 -5.28 -18.23
C LEU A 213 -34.34 -6.43 -18.47
N MET A 214 -34.40 -7.48 -17.65
CA MET A 214 -33.57 -8.67 -17.80
C MET A 214 -33.93 -9.45 -19.04
N GLU A 215 -35.21 -9.70 -19.29
CA GLU A 215 -35.69 -10.41 -20.48
C GLU A 215 -35.27 -9.68 -21.76
N ARG A 216 -35.47 -8.36 -21.82
CA ARG A 216 -35.02 -7.53 -22.95
C ARG A 216 -33.52 -7.58 -23.13
N SER A 217 -32.75 -7.48 -22.04
CA SER A 217 -31.29 -7.55 -22.08
C SER A 217 -30.81 -8.90 -22.59
N GLU A 218 -31.42 -10.00 -22.15
CA GLU A 218 -31.09 -11.36 -22.61
C GLU A 218 -31.33 -11.52 -24.11
N ASN A 219 -32.52 -11.09 -24.55
CA ASN A 219 -32.93 -11.15 -25.94
C ASN A 219 -32.01 -10.27 -26.82
N ALA A 220 -31.64 -9.08 -26.34
CA ALA A 220 -30.71 -8.19 -27.02
C ALA A 220 -29.30 -8.77 -27.11
N MET A 221 -28.77 -9.37 -26.04
CA MET A 221 -27.44 -10.03 -26.05
C MET A 221 -27.38 -11.23 -27.00
N ASN A 222 -28.50 -11.91 -27.23
CA ASN A 222 -28.60 -13.08 -28.12
C ASN A 222 -29.05 -12.72 -29.54
N SER A 223 -29.29 -11.43 -29.80
CA SER A 223 -29.79 -10.90 -31.06
C SER A 223 -28.81 -11.08 -32.21
N ILE A 224 -29.32 -11.04 -33.44
CA ILE A 224 -28.48 -11.18 -34.64
C ILE A 224 -27.60 -9.94 -34.82
N GLU A 225 -28.08 -8.77 -34.41
CA GLU A 225 -27.41 -7.48 -34.41
C GLU A 225 -26.10 -7.56 -33.60
N ILE A 226 -26.16 -8.07 -32.36
CA ILE A 226 -24.98 -8.27 -31.52
C ILE A 226 -24.08 -9.39 -32.04
N LYS A 227 -24.65 -10.51 -32.51
CA LYS A 227 -23.85 -11.59 -33.11
C LYS A 227 -23.04 -11.12 -34.32
N ASN A 228 -23.61 -10.27 -35.17
CA ASN A 228 -22.92 -9.70 -36.32
C ASN A 228 -21.78 -8.78 -35.89
N LEU A 229 -22.01 -7.91 -34.90
CA LEU A 229 -20.96 -7.05 -34.33
C LEU A 229 -19.82 -7.88 -33.72
N VAL A 230 -20.15 -8.91 -32.94
CA VAL A 230 -19.16 -9.83 -32.34
C VAL A 230 -18.37 -10.58 -33.42
N THR A 231 -19.06 -11.07 -34.45
CA THR A 231 -18.42 -11.76 -35.59
C THR A 231 -17.45 -10.84 -36.32
N GLU A 232 -17.82 -9.57 -36.51
CA GLU A 232 -16.93 -8.59 -37.13
C GLU A 232 -15.69 -8.32 -36.26
N LEU A 233 -15.85 -8.14 -34.96
CA LEU A 233 -14.72 -7.99 -34.03
C LEU A 233 -13.79 -9.23 -34.07
N GLN A 234 -14.36 -10.43 -34.13
CA GLN A 234 -13.60 -11.69 -34.21
C GLN A 234 -12.79 -11.82 -35.50
N LYS A 235 -13.19 -11.21 -36.62
CA LYS A 235 -12.38 -11.19 -37.87
C LYS A 235 -11.04 -10.49 -37.68
N TYR A 236 -10.96 -9.55 -36.75
CA TYR A 236 -9.71 -8.88 -36.37
C TYR A 236 -8.99 -9.58 -35.21
N GLU A 237 -9.36 -10.84 -34.93
CA GLU A 237 -8.81 -11.64 -33.83
C GLU A 237 -8.97 -10.95 -32.46
N ILE A 238 -10.09 -10.25 -32.26
CA ILE A 238 -10.44 -9.62 -30.99
C ILE A 238 -11.30 -10.59 -30.18
N THR A 239 -10.92 -10.83 -28.93
CA THR A 239 -11.67 -11.69 -28.02
C THR A 239 -12.84 -10.91 -27.41
N VAL A 240 -14.06 -11.41 -27.56
CA VAL A 240 -15.25 -10.86 -26.89
C VAL A 240 -15.75 -11.88 -25.88
N VAL A 241 -15.69 -11.52 -24.60
CA VAL A 241 -16.14 -12.34 -23.49
C VAL A 241 -17.57 -11.96 -23.12
N LYS A 242 -18.47 -12.94 -23.23
CA LYS A 242 -19.83 -12.86 -22.71
C LYS A 242 -19.84 -13.44 -21.29
N PRO A 243 -20.42 -12.77 -20.28
CA PRO A 243 -20.62 -13.37 -18.96
C PRO A 243 -21.49 -14.63 -19.09
N SER A 244 -21.19 -15.64 -18.27
CA SER A 244 -21.83 -16.96 -18.32
C SER A 244 -23.33 -16.91 -18.00
N ASN A 245 -23.76 -15.98 -17.14
CA ASN A 245 -25.15 -15.68 -16.83
C ASN A 245 -25.39 -14.16 -16.80
N LEU A 246 -26.64 -13.74 -17.04
CA LEU A 246 -27.08 -12.41 -16.63
C LEU A 246 -26.89 -12.26 -15.11
N LYS A 247 -26.60 -11.03 -14.67
CA LYS A 247 -26.32 -10.72 -13.26
C LYS A 247 -27.43 -11.27 -12.34
N GLU A 248 -27.06 -12.08 -11.34
CA GLU A 248 -28.01 -12.74 -10.44
C GLU A 248 -29.00 -11.75 -9.79
N ASN A 249 -30.28 -12.13 -9.73
CA ASN A 249 -31.40 -11.30 -9.28
C ASN A 249 -31.16 -10.60 -7.93
N GLU A 250 -30.63 -11.32 -6.94
CA GLU A 250 -30.38 -10.77 -5.61
C GLU A 250 -29.34 -9.64 -5.67
N ARG A 251 -28.21 -9.89 -6.34
CA ARG A 251 -27.11 -8.94 -6.49
C ARG A 251 -27.47 -7.74 -7.36
N LEU A 252 -28.33 -7.93 -8.36
CA LEU A 252 -28.85 -6.85 -9.19
C LEU A 252 -29.81 -5.95 -8.39
N SER A 253 -30.71 -6.55 -7.60
CA SER A 253 -31.66 -5.80 -6.77
C SER A 253 -30.99 -4.97 -5.67
N GLU A 254 -29.90 -5.47 -5.07
CA GLU A 254 -29.10 -4.73 -4.11
C GLU A 254 -28.37 -3.56 -4.78
N LYS A 255 -27.75 -3.80 -5.95
CA LYS A 255 -27.04 -2.74 -6.69
C LYS A 255 -27.98 -1.63 -7.14
N ILE A 256 -29.16 -1.95 -7.67
CA ILE A 256 -30.15 -0.95 -8.09
C ILE A 256 -30.61 -0.11 -6.88
N LYS A 257 -30.75 -0.72 -5.70
CA LYS A 257 -31.09 0.02 -4.47
C LYS A 257 -29.96 0.94 -4.00
N THR A 258 -28.69 0.55 -4.15
CA THR A 258 -27.55 1.33 -3.65
C THR A 258 -27.04 2.38 -4.64
N ASP A 259 -26.90 2.03 -5.91
CA ASP A 259 -26.20 2.85 -6.92
C ASP A 259 -27.17 3.72 -7.71
N ASP A 260 -28.38 3.21 -7.93
CA ASP A 260 -29.38 3.83 -8.81
C ASP A 260 -30.56 4.44 -8.03
N ASN A 261 -30.45 4.56 -6.71
CA ASN A 261 -31.52 5.04 -5.81
C ASN A 261 -32.86 4.28 -6.00
N GLY A 262 -32.79 3.02 -6.41
CA GLY A 262 -33.97 2.19 -6.70
C GLY A 262 -34.54 2.34 -8.12
N ASP A 263 -33.97 3.20 -8.97
CA ASP A 263 -34.41 3.36 -10.37
C ASP A 263 -33.70 2.34 -11.28
N PHE A 264 -34.32 1.19 -11.48
CA PHE A 264 -33.79 0.15 -12.37
C PHE A 264 -33.59 0.63 -13.82
N ASN A 265 -34.20 1.75 -14.22
CA ASN A 265 -33.95 2.32 -15.54
C ASN A 265 -32.60 3.04 -15.67
N GLN A 266 -31.81 3.13 -14.60
CA GLN A 266 -30.40 3.56 -14.65
C GLN A 266 -29.42 2.37 -14.76
N ALA A 267 -29.90 1.13 -14.68
CA ALA A 267 -29.06 -0.05 -14.75
C ALA A 267 -28.70 -0.39 -16.21
N PHE A 268 -27.45 -0.14 -16.59
CA PHE A 268 -26.93 -0.42 -17.93
C PHE A 268 -26.05 -1.67 -18.00
N ASP A 269 -25.61 -2.19 -16.84
CA ASP A 269 -24.66 -3.31 -16.75
C ASP A 269 -25.32 -4.69 -16.62
N ILE A 270 -26.63 -4.79 -16.91
CA ILE A 270 -27.40 -6.04 -16.90
C ILE A 270 -26.96 -6.92 -18.07
N GLY A 271 -27.01 -6.36 -19.29
CA GLY A 271 -26.44 -6.98 -20.47
C GLY A 271 -25.06 -6.39 -20.75
N ARG A 272 -23.98 -7.12 -20.40
CA ARG A 272 -22.61 -6.63 -20.55
C ARG A 272 -21.74 -7.57 -21.36
N PHE A 273 -20.89 -7.01 -22.22
CA PHE A 273 -19.78 -7.71 -22.87
C PHE A 273 -18.44 -7.08 -22.47
N THR A 274 -17.40 -7.90 -22.40
CA THR A 274 -16.03 -7.40 -22.25
C THR A 274 -15.20 -7.76 -23.46
N ILE A 275 -14.66 -6.76 -24.13
CA ILE A 275 -13.78 -6.87 -25.29
C ILE A 275 -12.34 -6.83 -24.79
N LEU A 276 -11.60 -7.90 -25.05
CA LEU A 276 -10.24 -8.09 -24.60
C LEU A 276 -9.28 -8.04 -25.79
N CYS A 277 -8.39 -7.06 -25.78
CA CYS A 277 -7.43 -6.82 -26.84
C CYS A 277 -6.01 -7.15 -26.38
N ASP A 278 -5.20 -7.76 -27.25
CA ASP A 278 -3.81 -8.11 -26.93
C ASP A 278 -2.87 -6.89 -26.95
N HIS A 279 -3.17 -5.91 -27.80
CA HIS A 279 -2.32 -4.73 -28.01
C HIS A 279 -3.18 -3.47 -28.29
N PRO A 280 -2.69 -2.26 -27.96
CA PRO A 280 -3.37 -0.99 -28.25
C PRO A 280 -3.97 -0.83 -29.66
N ILE A 281 -3.36 -1.40 -30.70
CA ILE A 281 -3.85 -1.32 -32.09
C ILE A 281 -5.17 -2.09 -32.24
N LYS A 282 -5.26 -3.29 -31.65
CA LYS A 282 -6.50 -4.08 -31.62
C LYS A 282 -7.59 -3.34 -30.83
N LEU A 283 -7.23 -2.65 -29.75
CA LEU A 283 -8.17 -1.84 -28.98
C LEU A 283 -8.74 -0.68 -29.80
N GLN A 284 -7.88 0.07 -30.51
CA GLN A 284 -8.33 1.14 -31.41
C GLN A 284 -9.21 0.59 -32.53
N THR A 285 -8.87 -0.58 -33.07
CA THR A 285 -9.66 -1.28 -34.07
C THR A 285 -11.04 -1.66 -33.52
N ALA A 286 -11.10 -2.21 -32.31
CA ALA A 286 -12.36 -2.54 -31.64
C ALA A 286 -13.25 -1.31 -31.48
N VAL A 287 -12.70 -0.21 -30.97
CA VAL A 287 -13.43 1.06 -30.81
C VAL A 287 -13.91 1.58 -32.17
N ALA A 288 -13.09 1.51 -33.22
CA ALA A 288 -13.47 1.92 -34.57
C ALA A 288 -14.59 1.07 -35.18
N VAL A 289 -14.61 -0.25 -34.92
CA VAL A 289 -15.70 -1.14 -35.34
C VAL A 289 -16.99 -0.79 -34.59
N ILE A 290 -16.92 -0.59 -33.28
CA ILE A 290 -18.10 -0.23 -32.47
C ILE A 290 -18.64 1.15 -32.85
N LYS A 291 -17.79 2.11 -33.21
CA LYS A 291 -18.24 3.42 -33.73
C LYS A 291 -19.03 3.32 -35.04
N LYS A 292 -18.94 2.19 -35.75
CA LYS A 292 -19.75 1.85 -36.92
C LYS A 292 -20.96 0.97 -36.56
N ALA A 293 -21.42 1.00 -35.30
CA ALA A 293 -22.56 0.24 -34.78
C ALA A 293 -23.83 0.31 -35.65
N GLU A 294 -24.07 1.45 -36.31
CA GLU A 294 -25.22 1.65 -37.19
C GLU A 294 -25.28 0.62 -38.34
N GLN A 295 -24.12 0.13 -38.81
CA GLN A 295 -24.04 -0.93 -39.83
C GLN A 295 -24.64 -2.26 -39.36
N PHE A 296 -24.78 -2.44 -38.05
CA PHE A 296 -25.35 -3.63 -37.42
C PHE A 296 -26.75 -3.36 -36.85
N ASN A 297 -27.39 -2.23 -37.19
CA ASN A 297 -28.65 -1.75 -36.62
C ASN A 297 -28.57 -1.47 -35.11
N LEU A 298 -27.42 -0.99 -34.64
CA LEU A 298 -27.17 -0.60 -33.25
C LEU A 298 -26.87 0.89 -33.18
N VAL A 299 -27.17 1.54 -32.06
CA VAL A 299 -26.89 2.97 -31.86
C VAL A 299 -25.90 3.14 -30.71
N VAL A 300 -24.79 3.83 -30.95
CA VAL A 300 -23.86 4.21 -29.88
C VAL A 300 -24.45 5.40 -29.14
N SER A 301 -24.74 5.23 -27.85
CA SER A 301 -25.40 6.25 -27.05
C SER A 301 -24.48 6.95 -26.06
N GLU A 302 -23.45 6.25 -25.60
CA GLU A 302 -22.41 6.81 -24.75
C GLU A 302 -21.08 6.14 -25.10
N ASP A 303 -20.02 6.92 -25.28
CA ASP A 303 -18.64 6.46 -25.49
C ASP A 303 -17.74 7.24 -24.55
N LYS A 304 -17.36 6.62 -23.43
CA LYS A 304 -16.49 7.19 -22.42
C LYS A 304 -15.11 6.56 -22.51
N ASP A 305 -14.13 7.38 -22.90
CA ASP A 305 -12.72 7.02 -22.87
C ASP A 305 -12.16 7.19 -21.45
N PHE A 306 -12.12 6.08 -20.70
CA PHE A 306 -11.35 5.95 -19.46
C PHE A 306 -10.07 5.14 -19.68
N PHE A 307 -9.67 4.95 -20.93
CA PHE A 307 -8.42 4.27 -21.24
C PHE A 307 -7.26 5.25 -21.11
N ASN A 308 -7.43 6.45 -21.68
CA ASN A 308 -6.45 7.53 -21.61
C ASN A 308 -6.65 8.47 -20.42
N LYS A 309 -7.81 8.38 -19.74
CA LYS A 309 -8.15 9.18 -18.56
C LYS A 309 -8.55 8.27 -17.41
N GLN A 310 -8.26 8.67 -16.18
CA GLN A 310 -8.66 7.87 -15.01
C GLN A 310 -10.18 7.88 -14.84
N SER A 311 -10.77 6.68 -14.73
CA SER A 311 -12.12 6.52 -14.23
C SER A 311 -12.17 6.76 -12.72
N LYS A 312 -13.37 6.88 -12.14
CA LYS A 312 -13.54 6.98 -10.67
C LYS A 312 -12.88 5.83 -9.91
N THR A 313 -12.79 4.65 -10.52
CA THR A 313 -12.18 3.45 -9.95
C THR A 313 -10.77 3.21 -10.49
N HIS A 314 -10.20 4.14 -11.25
CA HIS A 314 -8.85 4.04 -11.82
C HIS A 314 -8.62 2.82 -12.72
N HIS A 315 -9.69 2.22 -13.24
CA HIS A 315 -9.56 1.20 -14.28
C HIS A 315 -9.36 1.83 -15.66
N ARG A 316 -8.54 1.16 -16.50
CA ARG A 316 -8.31 1.51 -17.91
C ARG A 316 -9.24 0.75 -18.84
N PHE A 317 -10.30 1.39 -19.33
CA PHE A 317 -11.21 0.81 -20.31
C PHE A 317 -11.93 1.89 -21.14
N TYR A 318 -12.42 1.49 -22.31
CA TYR A 318 -13.51 2.19 -22.99
C TYR A 318 -14.83 1.63 -22.49
N ASN A 319 -15.72 2.49 -21.99
CA ASN A 319 -17.08 2.08 -21.66
C ASN A 319 -18.04 2.63 -22.69
N ILE A 320 -18.71 1.72 -23.40
CA ILE A 320 -19.59 2.05 -24.51
C ILE A 320 -20.98 1.51 -24.20
N LYS A 321 -21.99 2.37 -24.28
CA LYS A 321 -23.39 1.96 -24.18
C LYS A 321 -24.00 1.88 -25.56
N LEU A 322 -24.50 0.70 -25.91
CA LEU A 322 -25.15 0.43 -27.18
C LEU A 322 -26.64 0.26 -26.96
N TYR A 323 -27.43 1.06 -27.64
CA TYR A 323 -28.87 0.87 -27.72
C TYR A 323 -29.20 -0.12 -28.83
N VAL A 324 -30.06 -1.10 -28.51
CA VAL A 324 -30.55 -2.13 -29.43
C VAL A 324 -32.01 -1.83 -29.77
N PRO A 325 -32.30 -1.12 -30.88
CA PRO A 325 -33.65 -0.59 -31.15
C PRO A 325 -34.74 -1.65 -31.20
N LYS A 326 -34.42 -2.84 -31.70
CA LYS A 326 -35.37 -3.95 -31.83
C LYS A 326 -35.97 -4.43 -30.50
N TYR A 327 -35.18 -4.38 -29.42
CA TYR A 327 -35.59 -4.83 -28.09
C TYR A 327 -35.81 -3.65 -27.13
N ASP A 328 -35.53 -2.43 -27.60
CA ASP A 328 -35.68 -1.19 -26.85
C ASP A 328 -34.98 -1.27 -25.47
N VAL A 329 -33.68 -1.57 -25.52
CA VAL A 329 -32.83 -1.74 -24.33
C VAL A 329 -31.39 -1.35 -24.65
N TYR A 330 -30.69 -0.85 -23.64
CA TYR A 330 -29.26 -0.57 -23.71
C TYR A 330 -28.45 -1.73 -23.13
N ILE A 331 -27.33 -2.06 -23.78
CA ILE A 331 -26.31 -2.98 -23.29
C ILE A 331 -24.97 -2.24 -23.10
N GLU A 332 -24.13 -2.74 -22.21
CA GLU A 332 -22.80 -2.21 -21.94
C GLU A 332 -21.71 -3.04 -22.64
N MET A 333 -20.79 -2.37 -23.35
CA MET A 333 -19.58 -2.98 -23.89
C MET A 333 -18.37 -2.28 -23.30
N GLN A 334 -17.55 -3.04 -22.57
CA GLN A 334 -16.29 -2.55 -22.02
C GLN A 334 -15.11 -3.08 -22.82
N ALA A 335 -14.26 -2.23 -23.35
CA ALA A 335 -13.05 -2.65 -24.07
C ALA A 335 -11.78 -2.30 -23.29
N THR A 336 -10.89 -3.27 -23.11
CA THR A 336 -9.61 -3.09 -22.40
C THR A 336 -8.52 -3.99 -22.98
N LEU A 337 -7.29 -3.81 -22.51
CA LEU A 337 -6.18 -4.70 -22.82
C LEU A 337 -6.18 -5.91 -21.88
N LYS A 338 -5.79 -7.07 -22.37
CA LYS A 338 -5.68 -8.30 -21.55
C LYS A 338 -4.78 -8.10 -20.33
N ASN A 339 -3.70 -7.34 -20.48
CA ASN A 339 -2.76 -7.04 -19.39
C ASN A 339 -3.36 -6.23 -18.23
N PHE A 340 -4.52 -5.59 -18.43
CA PHE A 340 -5.25 -4.81 -17.42
C PHE A 340 -6.53 -5.52 -16.95
N SER A 341 -6.82 -6.70 -17.50
CA SER A 341 -8.06 -7.42 -17.23
C SER A 341 -7.97 -8.19 -15.90
N THR A 342 -9.11 -8.23 -15.19
CA THR A 342 -9.32 -8.99 -13.96
C THR A 342 -10.27 -10.19 -14.17
N ILE A 343 -10.52 -10.58 -15.42
CA ILE A 343 -11.33 -11.76 -15.75
C ILE A 343 -10.47 -13.01 -15.62
N GLU A 344 -10.83 -13.95 -14.74
CA GLU A 344 -10.01 -15.11 -14.35
C GLU A 344 -9.35 -15.89 -15.50
N GLU A 345 -10.07 -16.13 -16.59
CA GLU A 345 -9.55 -16.92 -17.72
C GLU A 345 -8.55 -16.14 -18.60
N TYR A 346 -8.49 -14.82 -18.46
CA TYR A 346 -7.73 -13.94 -19.36
C TYR A 346 -6.83 -12.95 -18.61
N ALA A 347 -6.84 -12.95 -17.27
CA ALA A 347 -6.10 -12.03 -16.46
C ALA A 347 -4.62 -12.44 -16.40
N VAL A 348 -3.74 -11.46 -16.64
CA VAL A 348 -2.30 -11.61 -16.42
C VAL A 348 -1.93 -11.39 -14.95
N VAL A 349 -2.77 -10.68 -14.21
CA VAL A 349 -2.56 -10.38 -12.79
C VAL A 349 -2.97 -11.57 -11.93
N GLU A 350 -2.09 -11.98 -11.03
CA GLU A 350 -2.37 -13.03 -10.05
C GLU A 350 -3.53 -12.62 -9.11
N ASN A 351 -4.37 -13.58 -8.75
CA ASN A 351 -5.56 -13.36 -7.92
C ASN A 351 -6.46 -12.20 -8.43
N PRO A 352 -6.97 -12.31 -9.66
CA PRO A 352 -7.65 -11.21 -10.33
C PRO A 352 -9.00 -10.82 -9.68
N LYS A 353 -9.59 -11.70 -8.86
CA LYS A 353 -10.80 -11.42 -8.09
C LYS A 353 -10.57 -10.47 -6.90
N LEU A 354 -9.33 -10.30 -6.43
CA LEU A 354 -9.01 -9.57 -5.21
C LEU A 354 -9.57 -8.15 -5.22
N GLY A 355 -9.23 -7.36 -6.25
CA GLY A 355 -9.66 -5.95 -6.35
C GLY A 355 -11.19 -5.82 -6.41
N HIS A 356 -11.85 -6.72 -7.14
CA HIS A 356 -13.31 -6.74 -7.23
C HIS A 356 -14.00 -7.12 -5.91
N LEU A 357 -13.47 -8.11 -5.19
CA LEU A 357 -13.99 -8.48 -3.86
C LEU A 357 -13.79 -7.34 -2.86
N PHE A 358 -12.61 -6.73 -2.86
CA PHE A 358 -12.29 -5.57 -2.01
C PHE A 358 -13.25 -4.40 -2.29
N TYR A 359 -13.46 -4.05 -3.56
CA TYR A 359 -14.45 -3.07 -3.99
C TYR A 359 -15.87 -3.40 -3.52
N THR A 360 -16.29 -4.67 -3.61
CA THR A 360 -17.63 -5.11 -3.20
C THR A 360 -17.87 -4.85 -1.70
N TYR A 361 -16.87 -5.11 -0.85
CA TYR A 361 -16.95 -4.79 0.57
C TYR A 361 -17.07 -3.30 0.82
N ILE A 362 -16.24 -2.49 0.17
CA ILE A 362 -16.22 -1.02 0.33
C ILE A 362 -17.56 -0.41 -0.13
N GLN A 363 -18.09 -0.86 -1.27
CA GLN A 363 -19.32 -0.32 -1.85
C GLN A 363 -20.55 -0.60 -0.99
N SER A 364 -20.64 -1.81 -0.42
CA SER A 364 -21.75 -2.18 0.47
C SER A 364 -21.64 -1.53 1.85
N TRP A 365 -20.50 -0.92 2.19
CA TRP A 365 -20.25 -0.33 3.49
C TRP A 365 -20.98 0.99 3.70
N LYS A 366 -21.91 0.99 4.65
CA LYS A 366 -22.51 2.19 5.23
C LYS A 366 -21.86 2.43 6.60
N PRO A 367 -20.96 3.41 6.71
CA PRO A 367 -20.27 3.67 7.97
C PRO A 367 -21.24 4.24 9.00
N ASN A 368 -21.13 3.80 10.26
CA ASN A 368 -22.00 4.22 11.35
C ASN A 368 -21.37 5.30 12.25
N ASN A 369 -20.07 5.53 12.14
CA ASN A 369 -19.32 6.48 12.95
C ASN A 369 -18.13 7.06 12.14
N HIS A 370 -17.50 8.11 12.68
CA HIS A 370 -16.37 8.79 12.04
C HIS A 370 -15.18 7.87 11.76
N SER A 371 -14.88 6.93 12.67
CA SER A 371 -13.76 6.00 12.48
C SER A 371 -14.00 5.03 11.31
N GLU A 372 -15.24 4.58 11.12
CA GLU A 372 -15.63 3.77 9.96
C GLU A 372 -15.63 4.60 8.66
N GLU A 373 -16.00 5.88 8.71
CA GLU A 373 -15.91 6.78 7.55
C GLU A 373 -14.46 6.95 7.10
N GLU A 374 -13.54 7.19 8.03
CA GLU A 374 -12.11 7.27 7.76
C GLU A 374 -11.60 5.96 7.19
N LEU A 375 -11.92 4.81 7.81
CA LEU A 375 -11.48 3.50 7.35
C LEU A 375 -12.02 3.17 5.96
N LYS A 376 -13.26 3.53 5.65
CA LYS A 376 -13.82 3.39 4.31
C LYS A 376 -13.07 4.24 3.30
N LYS A 377 -12.77 5.51 3.62
CA LYS A 377 -12.01 6.42 2.75
C LYS A 377 -10.61 5.87 2.44
N VAL A 378 -9.86 5.42 3.46
CA VAL A 378 -8.53 4.83 3.21
C VAL A 378 -8.61 3.47 2.49
N SER A 379 -9.72 2.74 2.63
CA SER A 379 -9.98 1.54 1.83
C SER A 379 -10.18 1.88 0.35
N GLU A 380 -10.93 2.95 0.04
CA GLU A 380 -11.09 3.47 -1.31
C GLU A 380 -9.74 3.91 -1.91
N GLU A 381 -8.93 4.65 -1.15
CA GLU A 381 -7.57 5.04 -1.55
C GLU A 381 -6.67 3.82 -1.80
N THR A 382 -6.78 2.78 -0.96
CA THR A 382 -6.01 1.54 -1.13
C THR A 382 -6.45 0.77 -2.36
N LEU A 383 -7.76 0.71 -2.64
CA LEU A 383 -8.29 0.13 -3.87
C LEU A 383 -7.79 0.89 -5.10
N THR A 384 -7.74 2.23 -5.04
CA THR A 384 -7.16 3.06 -6.09
C THR A 384 -5.70 2.69 -6.35
N LYS A 385 -4.87 2.57 -5.32
CA LYS A 385 -3.46 2.14 -5.46
C LYS A 385 -3.34 0.75 -6.09
N ILE A 386 -4.20 -0.20 -5.69
CA ILE A 386 -4.25 -1.53 -6.30
C ILE A 386 -4.57 -1.43 -7.79
N ASN A 387 -5.58 -0.63 -8.15
CA ASN A 387 -5.97 -0.46 -9.55
C ASN A 387 -4.91 0.29 -10.37
N ASP A 388 -4.18 1.22 -9.75
CA ASP A 388 -3.05 1.90 -10.37
C ASP A 388 -1.90 0.93 -10.70
N ILE A 389 -1.65 -0.06 -9.83
CA ILE A 389 -0.69 -1.15 -10.11
C ILE A 389 -1.21 -2.07 -11.23
N VAL A 390 -2.47 -2.51 -11.14
CA VAL A 390 -3.08 -3.43 -12.12
C VAL A 390 -3.09 -2.82 -13.51
N CYS A 391 -3.56 -1.57 -13.61
CA CYS A 391 -3.74 -0.86 -14.87
C CYS A 391 -2.51 -0.06 -15.31
N GLU A 392 -1.40 -0.11 -14.55
CA GLU A 392 -0.14 0.59 -14.85
C GLU A 392 -0.34 2.13 -15.00
N TRP A 393 -1.10 2.72 -14.07
CA TRP A 393 -1.14 4.18 -13.91
C TRP A 393 0.11 4.74 -13.24
N ILE A 394 0.81 3.89 -12.48
CA ILE A 394 2.16 4.15 -12.00
C ILE A 394 3.18 3.44 -12.90
N ASP A 395 4.42 3.95 -12.90
CA ASP A 395 5.45 3.43 -13.80
C ASP A 395 5.95 2.03 -13.36
N GLU A 396 6.52 1.29 -14.31
CA GLU A 396 7.00 -0.08 -14.03
C GLU A 396 8.15 -0.11 -12.99
N LYS A 397 8.93 0.97 -12.88
CA LYS A 397 10.05 1.06 -11.93
C LYS A 397 9.53 1.22 -10.50
N GLU A 398 8.49 1.99 -10.30
CA GLU A 398 7.77 2.18 -9.05
C GLU A 398 7.07 0.90 -8.63
N ILE A 399 6.38 0.20 -9.55
CA ILE A 399 5.80 -1.12 -9.28
C ILE A 399 6.90 -2.08 -8.80
N LYS A 400 8.04 -2.15 -9.49
CA LYS A 400 9.20 -2.95 -9.07
C LYS A 400 9.74 -2.54 -7.70
N LYS A 401 9.84 -1.24 -7.42
CA LYS A 401 10.28 -0.72 -6.12
C LYS A 401 9.35 -1.15 -4.99
N ILE A 402 8.03 -1.14 -5.21
CA ILE A 402 7.04 -1.63 -4.25
C ILE A 402 7.21 -3.15 -4.08
N ALA A 403 7.25 -3.89 -5.18
CA ALA A 403 7.39 -5.35 -5.19
C ALA A 403 8.68 -5.85 -4.50
N ASN A 404 9.79 -5.12 -4.62
CA ASN A 404 11.06 -5.49 -3.95
C ASN A 404 10.99 -5.50 -2.42
N ARG A 405 9.95 -4.92 -1.82
CA ARG A 405 9.70 -4.96 -0.38
C ARG A 405 8.85 -6.16 0.05
N TYR A 406 8.41 -6.97 -0.92
CA TYR A 406 7.61 -8.15 -0.68
C TYR A 406 8.36 -9.15 0.20
N LYS A 407 7.66 -9.61 1.22
CA LYS A 407 8.04 -10.74 2.06
C LYS A 407 6.82 -11.64 2.20
N SER A 408 7.01 -12.93 2.00
CA SER A 408 5.91 -13.89 2.05
C SER A 408 5.39 -14.07 3.47
N HIS A 409 4.12 -14.45 3.64
CA HIS A 409 3.58 -14.80 4.95
C HIS A 409 4.41 -15.88 5.66
N SER A 410 4.96 -16.86 4.93
CA SER A 410 5.84 -17.88 5.51
C SER A 410 7.14 -17.31 6.08
N GLU A 411 7.62 -16.18 5.58
CA GLU A 411 8.83 -15.51 6.05
C GLU A 411 8.55 -14.62 7.28
N ILE A 412 7.48 -13.82 7.23
CA ILE A 412 7.22 -12.81 8.28
C ILE A 412 6.19 -13.23 9.33
N GLN A 413 5.36 -14.22 9.02
CA GLN A 413 4.24 -14.71 9.83
C GLN A 413 3.32 -13.58 10.31
N ILE A 414 2.33 -13.24 9.49
CA ILE A 414 1.36 -12.19 9.82
C ILE A 414 0.56 -12.59 11.06
N LEU A 415 0.48 -11.69 12.04
CA LEU A 415 -0.25 -11.90 13.27
C LEU A 415 -1.75 -11.69 13.04
N LYS A 416 -2.56 -12.51 13.70
CA LYS A 416 -4.01 -12.38 13.68
C LYS A 416 -4.41 -11.07 14.36
N PRO A 417 -5.22 -10.22 13.70
CA PRO A 417 -5.61 -8.94 14.27
C PRO A 417 -6.56 -9.16 15.47
N PRO A 418 -6.45 -8.35 16.54
CA PRO A 418 -7.15 -8.56 17.81
C PRO A 418 -8.68 -8.46 17.68
N GLN A 419 -9.18 -7.79 16.63
CA GLN A 419 -10.60 -7.67 16.34
C GLN A 419 -11.22 -8.98 15.83
N LEU A 420 -10.45 -9.98 15.39
CA LEU A 420 -10.95 -11.23 14.83
C LEU A 420 -11.05 -12.37 15.86
N LYS A 421 -11.63 -12.11 17.04
CA LYS A 421 -11.92 -13.18 18.02
C LYS A 421 -12.98 -14.14 17.48
N GLU A 422 -12.81 -15.45 17.74
CA GLU A 422 -13.53 -16.52 17.05
C GLU A 422 -15.05 -16.51 17.26
N GLU A 423 -15.55 -15.83 18.29
CA GLU A 423 -16.95 -15.89 18.71
C GLU A 423 -17.87 -14.83 18.05
N GLU A 424 -17.35 -13.80 17.38
CA GLU A 424 -18.17 -12.64 16.95
C GLU A 424 -18.32 -12.42 15.42
N ILE A 425 -17.64 -13.21 14.59
CA ILE A 425 -17.63 -13.01 13.12
C ILE A 425 -19.01 -13.31 12.46
N ASN A 426 -19.92 -13.95 13.18
CA ASN A 426 -21.27 -14.28 12.70
C ASN A 426 -22.31 -13.16 12.86
N THR A 427 -21.95 -12.01 13.44
CA THR A 427 -22.85 -10.85 13.37
C THR A 427 -22.85 -10.32 11.94
N LYS A 428 -23.94 -10.58 11.21
CA LYS A 428 -24.13 -10.30 9.78
C LYS A 428 -23.86 -8.84 9.35
N HIS A 429 -23.66 -7.91 10.28
CA HIS A 429 -23.73 -6.47 10.05
C HIS A 429 -22.44 -5.67 10.19
N ASP A 430 -21.31 -6.26 10.63
CA ASP A 430 -20.05 -5.51 10.68
C ASP A 430 -19.21 -5.74 9.41
N ILE A 431 -19.29 -4.78 8.48
CA ILE A 431 -18.54 -4.79 7.23
C ILE A 431 -17.05 -4.54 7.49
N SER A 432 -16.68 -3.80 8.54
CA SER A 432 -15.30 -3.56 8.95
C SER A 432 -14.61 -4.86 9.35
N LEU A 433 -15.28 -5.71 10.15
CA LEU A 433 -14.76 -7.03 10.52
C LEU A 433 -14.64 -7.97 9.32
N LYS A 434 -15.60 -7.95 8.40
CA LYS A 434 -15.52 -8.74 7.15
C LYS A 434 -14.35 -8.30 6.28
N LEU A 435 -14.13 -6.99 6.14
CA LEU A 435 -13.01 -6.42 5.41
C LEU A 435 -11.68 -6.80 6.07
N THR A 436 -11.60 -6.67 7.39
CA THR A 436 -10.43 -7.05 8.20
C THR A 436 -10.08 -8.53 8.00
N LYS A 437 -11.09 -9.40 8.11
CA LYS A 437 -10.94 -10.83 7.84
C LYS A 437 -10.49 -11.10 6.41
N PHE A 438 -11.11 -10.45 5.43
CA PHE A 438 -10.73 -10.59 4.03
C PHE A 438 -9.27 -10.22 3.79
N VAL A 439 -8.82 -9.05 4.27
CA VAL A 439 -7.44 -8.59 4.10
C VAL A 439 -6.46 -9.54 4.80
N TYR A 440 -6.75 -9.95 6.03
CA TYR A 440 -5.93 -10.93 6.74
C TYR A 440 -5.85 -12.27 5.98
N ASP A 441 -6.98 -12.81 5.53
CA ASP A 441 -7.03 -14.04 4.74
C ASP A 441 -6.22 -13.93 3.44
N GLN A 442 -6.31 -12.78 2.74
CA GLN A 442 -5.49 -12.53 1.56
C GLN A 442 -4.00 -12.52 1.92
N LEU A 443 -3.59 -11.81 2.97
CA LEU A 443 -2.19 -11.75 3.38
C LEU A 443 -1.62 -13.11 3.79
N CYS A 444 -2.43 -14.00 4.35
CA CYS A 444 -2.01 -15.34 4.74
C CYS A 444 -1.97 -16.34 3.58
N LYS A 445 -2.91 -16.25 2.62
CA LYS A 445 -3.11 -17.25 1.56
C LYS A 445 -2.53 -16.85 0.21
N PHE A 446 -2.45 -15.55 -0.08
CA PHE A 446 -1.97 -15.06 -1.36
C PHE A 446 -0.44 -15.04 -1.39
N ASN A 447 0.16 -15.90 -2.22
CA ASN A 447 1.60 -16.03 -2.38
C ASN A 447 2.02 -15.67 -3.83
N PRO A 448 2.06 -14.37 -4.17
CA PRO A 448 2.32 -13.93 -5.53
C PRO A 448 3.76 -14.19 -5.98
N ARG A 449 3.91 -14.53 -7.26
CA ARG A 449 5.20 -14.73 -7.94
C ARG A 449 5.52 -13.58 -8.91
N GLU A 450 4.49 -12.98 -9.47
CA GLU A 450 4.61 -11.91 -10.45
C GLU A 450 4.78 -10.55 -9.77
N THR A 451 5.52 -9.64 -10.42
CA THR A 451 5.85 -8.33 -9.86
C THR A 451 4.61 -7.51 -9.48
N LYS A 452 3.54 -7.55 -10.29
CA LYS A 452 2.27 -6.87 -9.96
C LYS A 452 1.60 -7.49 -8.74
N GLY A 453 1.57 -8.82 -8.65
CA GLY A 453 0.99 -9.53 -7.51
C GLY A 453 1.72 -9.19 -6.20
N GLN A 454 3.05 -9.17 -6.25
CA GLN A 454 3.91 -8.79 -5.12
C GLN A 454 3.67 -7.34 -4.70
N ALA A 455 3.57 -6.41 -5.65
CA ALA A 455 3.26 -5.01 -5.35
C ALA A 455 1.89 -4.86 -4.69
N ILE A 456 0.85 -5.54 -5.20
CA ILE A 456 -0.50 -5.55 -4.59
C ILE A 456 -0.45 -6.10 -3.17
N TYR A 457 0.28 -7.20 -2.94
CA TYR A 457 0.45 -7.76 -1.60
C TYR A 457 1.08 -6.76 -0.63
N VAL A 458 2.15 -6.08 -1.04
CA VAL A 458 2.81 -5.05 -0.21
C VAL A 458 1.85 -3.90 0.10
N THR A 459 1.07 -3.44 -0.87
CA THR A 459 0.06 -2.39 -0.65
C THR A 459 -1.01 -2.84 0.37
N LEU A 460 -1.47 -4.09 0.30
CA LEU A 460 -2.39 -4.64 1.30
C LEU A 460 -1.75 -4.79 2.67
N LEU A 461 -0.48 -5.18 2.73
CA LEU A 461 0.25 -5.33 3.99
C LEU A 461 0.45 -3.99 4.69
N GLU A 462 0.75 -2.92 3.93
CA GLU A 462 0.84 -1.56 4.47
C GLU A 462 -0.51 -1.08 5.00
N TYR A 463 -1.59 -1.33 4.25
CA TYR A 463 -2.95 -1.04 4.71
C TYR A 463 -3.28 -1.78 6.00
N PHE A 464 -2.96 -3.08 6.06
CA PHE A 464 -3.18 -3.92 7.24
C PHE A 464 -2.38 -3.42 8.45
N LYS A 465 -1.09 -3.14 8.29
CA LYS A 465 -0.21 -2.60 9.33
C LYS A 465 -0.77 -1.30 9.90
N LYS A 466 -1.11 -0.35 9.04
CA LYS A 466 -1.47 1.01 9.46
C LYS A 466 -2.88 1.12 10.02
N TYR A 467 -3.86 0.48 9.38
CA TYR A 467 -5.28 0.77 9.64
C TYR A 467 -6.03 -0.38 10.32
N ILE A 468 -5.57 -1.63 10.19
CA ILE A 468 -6.20 -2.77 10.86
C ILE A 468 -5.49 -3.06 12.19
N MET A 469 -4.18 -3.22 12.15
CA MET A 469 -3.36 -3.44 13.35
C MET A 469 -3.19 -2.16 14.14
N GLY A 470 -2.97 -1.04 13.44
CA GLY A 470 -2.64 0.24 14.05
C GLY A 470 -1.12 0.43 14.18
N GLU A 471 -0.66 1.68 14.07
CA GLU A 471 0.78 2.02 14.01
C GLU A 471 1.60 1.53 15.21
N MET A 472 0.95 1.38 16.37
CA MET A 472 1.60 0.96 17.61
C MET A 472 1.71 -0.56 17.75
N ASN A 473 1.00 -1.34 16.94
CA ASN A 473 0.92 -2.80 17.08
C ASN A 473 1.82 -3.51 16.06
N PRO A 474 2.60 -4.52 16.47
CA PRO A 474 3.32 -5.36 15.53
C PRO A 474 2.31 -6.16 14.69
N ALA A 475 2.45 -6.12 13.37
CA ALA A 475 1.55 -6.82 12.46
C ALA A 475 2.04 -8.23 12.09
N SER A 476 3.26 -8.58 12.47
CA SER A 476 3.91 -9.84 12.12
C SER A 476 4.88 -10.29 13.20
N CYS A 477 5.20 -11.59 13.25
CA CYS A 477 6.21 -12.12 14.16
C CYS A 477 7.57 -11.45 13.92
N ALA A 478 7.90 -11.12 12.66
CA ALA A 478 9.10 -10.36 12.32
C ALA A 478 9.15 -8.98 13.01
N ASP A 479 8.02 -8.27 13.09
CA ASP A 479 7.94 -6.99 13.80
C ASP A 479 8.15 -7.18 15.31
N VAL A 480 7.57 -8.24 15.91
CA VAL A 480 7.77 -8.59 17.34
C VAL A 480 9.25 -8.88 17.64
N ILE A 481 9.92 -9.63 16.78
CA ILE A 481 11.34 -9.97 16.92
C ILE A 481 12.20 -8.69 16.91
N LEU A 482 11.90 -7.74 16.02
CA LEU A 482 12.60 -6.45 15.97
C LEU A 482 12.42 -5.67 17.27
N ILE A 483 11.18 -5.57 17.77
CA ILE A 483 10.86 -4.88 19.04
C ILE A 483 11.62 -5.52 20.21
N LEU A 484 11.60 -6.85 20.33
CA LEU A 484 12.28 -7.56 21.42
C LEU A 484 13.80 -7.40 21.35
N LYS A 485 14.37 -7.41 20.14
CA LYS A 485 15.81 -7.19 19.93
C LYS A 485 16.23 -5.77 20.31
N GLU A 486 15.43 -4.77 19.93
CA GLU A 486 15.67 -3.38 20.29
C GLU A 486 15.53 -3.15 21.80
N SER A 487 14.49 -3.74 22.41
CA SER A 487 14.28 -3.71 23.86
C SER A 487 15.45 -4.35 24.63
N ARG A 488 15.96 -5.49 24.17
CA ARG A 488 17.17 -6.10 24.76
C ARG A 488 18.36 -5.13 24.72
N LYS A 489 18.58 -4.49 23.57
CA LYS A 489 19.68 -3.55 23.41
C LYS A 489 19.56 -2.38 24.38
N GLN A 490 18.36 -1.81 24.51
CA GLN A 490 18.07 -0.72 25.47
C GLN A 490 18.34 -1.14 26.91
N GLU A 491 17.91 -2.34 27.33
CA GLU A 491 18.16 -2.83 28.69
C GLU A 491 19.65 -2.97 29.01
N LEU A 492 20.47 -3.41 28.05
CA LEU A 492 21.92 -3.54 28.23
C LEU A 492 22.63 -2.18 28.21
N GLU A 493 22.14 -1.21 27.45
CA GLU A 493 22.66 0.15 27.44
C GLU A 493 22.35 0.91 28.74
N GLU A 494 21.20 0.64 29.35
CA GLU A 494 20.81 1.18 30.67
C GLU A 494 21.68 0.58 31.80
N ASP A 495 22.03 -0.71 31.72
CA ASP A 495 22.88 -1.39 32.70
C ASP A 495 24.33 -1.49 32.25
N THR A 496 25.03 -0.35 32.33
CA THR A 496 26.47 -0.26 32.01
C THR A 496 27.35 -1.24 32.81
N THR A 497 26.92 -1.68 33.99
CA THR A 497 27.68 -2.61 34.83
C THR A 497 27.60 -4.03 34.29
N VAL A 498 26.42 -4.47 33.87
CA VAL A 498 26.24 -5.76 33.19
C VAL A 498 26.96 -5.76 31.86
N LEU A 499 26.89 -4.67 31.09
CA LEU A 499 27.58 -4.58 29.80
C LEU A 499 29.10 -4.76 29.93
N GLN A 500 29.73 -4.05 30.89
CA GLN A 500 31.16 -4.22 31.17
C GLN A 500 31.51 -5.61 31.71
N ALA A 501 30.61 -6.20 32.51
CA ALA A 501 30.80 -7.55 33.04
C ALA A 501 30.70 -8.61 31.93
N LEU A 502 29.87 -8.41 30.90
CA LEU A 502 29.75 -9.32 29.77
C LEU A 502 31.05 -9.38 28.94
N ASP A 503 31.75 -8.25 28.76
CA ASP A 503 33.04 -8.20 28.06
C ASP A 503 34.13 -9.05 28.74
N THR A 504 34.00 -9.27 30.04
CA THR A 504 34.95 -10.05 30.85
C THR A 504 34.36 -11.38 31.33
N TYR A 505 33.27 -11.82 30.67
CA TYR A 505 32.55 -13.02 31.07
C TYR A 505 33.43 -14.28 31.00
N ILE A 506 33.35 -15.10 32.05
CA ILE A 506 33.99 -16.41 32.13
C ILE A 506 32.90 -17.47 32.21
N PRO A 507 32.86 -18.44 31.27
CA PRO A 507 31.89 -19.53 31.28
C PRO A 507 31.85 -20.28 32.61
N LEU A 508 30.65 -20.43 33.17
CA LEU A 508 30.44 -21.16 34.42
C LEU A 508 30.54 -22.68 34.18
N LYS A 509 31.17 -23.36 35.14
CA LYS A 509 31.11 -24.82 35.22
C LYS A 509 29.95 -25.25 36.12
N ALA A 510 29.15 -26.19 35.66
CA ALA A 510 28.01 -26.75 36.38
C ALA A 510 28.14 -28.26 36.57
N ASN A 511 27.31 -28.83 37.44
CA ASN A 511 27.16 -30.27 37.62
C ASN A 511 25.68 -30.59 37.93
N ASN A 512 25.29 -31.85 37.80
CA ASN A 512 23.91 -32.31 37.97
C ASN A 512 23.47 -32.48 39.44
N TYR A 513 24.30 -32.09 40.42
CA TYR A 513 23.98 -32.30 41.83
C TYR A 513 23.35 -31.05 42.43
N PRO A 514 22.30 -31.19 43.25
CA PRO A 514 21.74 -30.05 43.98
C PRO A 514 22.81 -29.46 44.87
N TYR A 515 22.85 -28.14 44.94
CA TYR A 515 23.79 -27.44 45.80
C TYR A 515 23.48 -27.72 47.28
N THR A 516 24.44 -28.32 48.00
CA THR A 516 24.40 -28.51 49.46
C THR A 516 25.45 -27.62 50.13
N ASP A 517 25.08 -26.87 51.17
CA ASP A 517 26.02 -25.99 51.90
C ASP A 517 27.19 -26.75 52.55
N SER A 518 27.03 -28.06 52.74
CA SER A 518 28.06 -29.00 53.15
C SER A 518 28.40 -29.93 51.99
N ASP A 519 29.53 -29.71 51.30
CA ASP A 519 30.47 -30.76 50.90
C ASP A 519 31.55 -30.25 49.93
N GLU A 520 32.81 -30.49 50.33
CA GLU A 520 34.00 -30.50 49.47
C GLU A 520 34.04 -31.76 48.58
N ASN A 521 32.94 -32.09 47.91
CA ASN A 521 32.87 -33.33 47.14
C ASN A 521 33.51 -33.19 45.74
N LYS A 522 34.78 -33.60 45.69
CA LYS A 522 35.59 -33.91 44.50
C LYS A 522 34.95 -34.98 43.61
N LYS A 523 33.93 -34.64 42.83
CA LYS A 523 33.55 -35.42 41.64
C LYS A 523 33.75 -34.57 40.39
N ASN A 524 34.69 -35.00 39.55
CA ASN A 524 35.15 -34.36 38.31
C ASN A 524 34.10 -34.30 37.17
N ASN A 525 32.81 -34.39 37.47
CA ASN A 525 31.74 -34.35 36.47
C ASN A 525 31.25 -32.91 36.24
N SER A 526 32.16 -31.94 36.26
CA SER A 526 31.84 -30.55 35.93
C SER A 526 31.82 -30.39 34.42
N TYR A 527 30.72 -29.87 33.87
CA TYR A 527 30.59 -29.55 32.47
C TYR A 527 30.44 -28.03 32.27
N ASP A 528 30.60 -27.56 31.03
CA ASP A 528 30.29 -26.19 30.67
C ASP A 528 28.78 -25.96 30.78
N CYS A 529 28.38 -25.03 31.64
CA CYS A 529 26.97 -24.79 31.93
C CYS A 529 26.19 -24.32 30.68
N HIS A 530 26.81 -23.49 29.85
CA HIS A 530 26.16 -22.96 28.64
C HIS A 530 25.97 -24.04 27.61
N GLN A 531 27.05 -24.77 27.30
CA GLN A 531 26.99 -25.82 26.29
C GLN A 531 25.96 -26.88 26.67
N HIS A 532 25.92 -27.26 27.96
CA HIS A 532 24.94 -28.23 28.44
C HIS A 532 23.49 -27.72 28.32
N ILE A 533 23.23 -26.44 28.64
CA ILE A 533 21.90 -25.85 28.42
C ILE A 533 21.56 -25.85 26.93
N ILE A 534 22.47 -25.44 26.06
CA ILE A 534 22.23 -25.46 24.60
C ILE A 534 21.96 -26.88 24.08
N ASP A 535 22.68 -27.88 24.57
CA ASP A 535 22.49 -29.29 24.19
C ASP A 535 21.12 -29.79 24.65
N LEU A 536 20.73 -29.49 25.91
CA LEU A 536 19.39 -29.78 26.42
C LEU A 536 18.28 -29.12 25.59
N LEU A 537 18.50 -27.89 25.14
CA LEU A 537 17.54 -27.20 24.27
C LEU A 537 17.45 -27.84 22.87
N ARG A 538 18.50 -28.55 22.41
CA ARG A 538 18.60 -29.19 21.07
C ARG A 538 18.15 -30.66 21.00
N GLU A 539 18.29 -31.45 22.08
CA GLU A 539 18.17 -32.92 22.09
C GLU A 539 16.76 -33.50 21.77
N GLU A 540 15.73 -32.70 21.53
CA GLU A 540 14.34 -33.18 21.35
C GLU A 540 13.92 -33.51 19.91
N LYS A 541 14.86 -33.64 18.96
CA LYS A 541 14.52 -34.01 17.56
C LYS A 541 14.08 -35.48 17.36
N GLU A 542 14.06 -36.32 18.40
CA GLU A 542 13.65 -37.73 18.32
C GLU A 542 12.41 -38.06 19.19
N GLU A 543 11.25 -38.15 18.54
CA GLU A 543 10.02 -38.94 18.84
C GLU A 543 9.46 -39.05 20.27
N LYS A 544 9.90 -38.28 21.27
CA LYS A 544 9.25 -38.23 22.59
C LYS A 544 8.39 -36.99 22.73
N LYS A 545 7.14 -37.20 23.17
CA LYS A 545 6.15 -36.18 23.52
C LYS A 545 6.82 -34.99 24.20
N VAL A 546 6.44 -33.78 23.77
CA VAL A 546 6.73 -32.46 24.36
C VAL A 546 6.61 -32.53 25.89
N GLU A 547 7.69 -32.87 26.58
CA GLU A 547 7.80 -32.65 28.01
C GLU A 547 8.21 -31.20 28.20
N LYS A 548 7.44 -30.46 29.00
CA LYS A 548 7.70 -29.05 29.30
C LYS A 548 9.08 -28.96 29.96
N GLN A 549 10.06 -28.40 29.25
CA GLN A 549 11.43 -28.33 29.73
C GLN A 549 11.59 -27.11 30.65
N VAL A 550 11.70 -27.39 31.95
CA VAL A 550 12.11 -26.41 32.96
C VAL A 550 13.53 -26.76 33.39
N ILE A 551 14.45 -25.82 33.19
CA ILE A 551 15.82 -25.87 33.69
C ILE A 551 15.87 -24.99 34.93
N VAL A 552 16.58 -25.41 35.97
CA VAL A 552 16.75 -24.61 37.19
C VAL A 552 18.24 -24.41 37.43
N LEU A 553 18.70 -23.16 37.26
CA LEU A 553 20.09 -22.80 37.54
C LEU A 553 20.27 -22.38 39.01
N GLN A 554 20.97 -23.20 39.80
CA GLN A 554 21.21 -22.94 41.22
C GLN A 554 22.69 -22.62 41.49
N GLY A 555 22.95 -21.75 42.48
CA GLY A 555 24.31 -21.39 42.89
C GLY A 555 24.32 -20.34 43.99
N LYS A 556 25.46 -20.20 44.68
CA LYS A 556 25.67 -19.20 45.74
C LYS A 556 25.39 -17.77 45.26
N SER A 557 25.06 -16.86 46.18
CA SER A 557 25.02 -15.43 45.86
C SER A 557 26.39 -14.98 45.32
N GLY A 558 26.39 -14.14 44.28
CA GLY A 558 27.61 -13.69 43.60
C GLY A 558 28.27 -14.72 42.68
N SER A 559 27.69 -15.91 42.47
CA SER A 559 28.27 -16.93 41.58
C SER A 559 28.15 -16.62 40.07
N GLY A 560 27.63 -15.44 39.70
CA GLY A 560 27.50 -15.01 38.31
C GLY A 560 26.27 -15.53 37.55
N LYS A 561 25.20 -15.98 38.24
CA LYS A 561 23.98 -16.53 37.60
C LYS A 561 23.35 -15.55 36.61
N THR A 562 23.05 -14.32 37.05
CA THR A 562 22.49 -13.24 36.20
C THR A 562 23.35 -12.97 34.97
N LEU A 563 24.67 -12.85 35.15
CA LEU A 563 25.60 -12.61 34.05
C LEU A 563 25.65 -13.78 33.08
N SER A 564 25.58 -15.01 33.61
CA SER A 564 25.42 -16.22 32.80
C SER A 564 24.12 -16.21 32.00
N CYS A 565 22.98 -15.82 32.59
CA CYS A 565 21.72 -15.71 31.87
C CYS A 565 21.78 -14.66 30.75
N ARG A 566 22.42 -13.51 30.99
CA ARG A 566 22.59 -12.45 29.97
C ARG A 566 23.51 -12.88 28.83
N HIS A 567 24.59 -13.59 29.13
CA HIS A 567 25.44 -14.18 28.10
C HIS A 567 24.71 -15.28 27.31
N LEU A 568 23.93 -16.13 27.99
CA LEU A 568 23.12 -17.15 27.34
C LEU A 568 22.06 -16.53 26.42
N GLU A 569 21.42 -15.44 26.84
CA GLU A 569 20.48 -14.68 26.01
C GLU A 569 21.14 -14.22 24.70
N GLU A 570 22.38 -13.73 24.74
CA GLU A 570 23.15 -13.35 23.55
C GLU A 570 23.37 -14.52 22.60
N VAL A 571 23.87 -15.64 23.11
CA VAL A 571 24.13 -16.85 22.32
C VAL A 571 22.83 -17.40 21.72
N LEU A 572 21.72 -17.39 22.47
CA LEU A 572 20.42 -17.81 21.96
C LEU A 572 19.91 -16.89 20.85
N TRP A 573 20.16 -15.59 20.92
CA TRP A 573 19.83 -14.66 19.84
C TRP A 573 20.66 -14.93 18.58
N GLU A 574 21.95 -15.23 18.71
CA GLU A 574 22.79 -15.62 17.58
C GLU A 574 22.30 -16.92 16.94
N LEU A 575 21.97 -17.93 17.75
CA LEU A 575 21.40 -19.20 17.27
C LEU A 575 20.08 -18.99 16.55
N TYR A 576 19.21 -18.12 17.08
CA TYR A 576 17.93 -17.77 16.48
C TYR A 576 18.12 -17.10 15.12
N LEU A 577 18.99 -16.09 15.04
CA LEU A 577 19.28 -15.36 13.79
C LEU A 577 19.94 -16.24 12.73
N ASN A 578 20.73 -17.23 13.15
CA ASN A 578 21.34 -18.23 12.26
C ASN A 578 20.37 -19.36 11.87
N GLY A 579 19.09 -19.31 12.30
CA GLY A 579 18.09 -20.34 12.02
C GLY A 579 18.35 -21.68 12.71
N SER A 580 19.25 -21.71 13.71
CA SER A 580 19.58 -22.91 14.49
C SER A 580 18.52 -23.24 15.55
N THR A 581 17.76 -22.25 15.99
CA THR A 581 16.60 -22.39 16.89
C THR A 581 15.41 -21.60 16.35
N THR A 582 14.20 -22.07 16.61
CA THR A 582 12.95 -21.40 16.21
C THR A 582 12.30 -20.61 17.35
N SER A 583 12.86 -20.71 18.56
CA SER A 583 12.31 -20.10 19.77
C SER A 583 13.03 -18.80 20.13
N VAL A 584 12.24 -17.76 20.36
CA VAL A 584 12.73 -16.40 20.64
C VAL A 584 13.19 -16.31 22.09
N PRO A 585 14.46 -15.99 22.36
CA PRO A 585 14.93 -15.80 23.74
C PRO A 585 14.44 -14.47 24.30
N VAL A 586 13.95 -14.49 25.53
CA VAL A 586 13.52 -13.29 26.25
C VAL A 586 13.98 -13.40 27.70
N TYR A 587 14.88 -12.50 28.10
CA TYR A 587 15.26 -12.33 29.50
C TYR A 587 14.21 -11.54 30.28
N ILE A 588 13.87 -12.05 31.46
CA ILE A 588 12.88 -11.48 32.38
C ILE A 588 13.48 -11.42 33.78
N SER A 589 13.75 -10.21 34.27
CA SER A 589 14.10 -9.95 35.67
C SER A 589 12.83 -10.01 36.53
N LEU A 590 12.65 -11.11 37.28
CA LEU A 590 11.51 -11.27 38.19
C LEU A 590 11.35 -10.08 39.16
N PRO A 591 12.42 -9.54 39.78
CA PRO A 591 12.31 -8.37 40.67
C PRO A 591 11.70 -7.13 40.01
N LYS A 592 11.98 -6.92 38.71
CA LYS A 592 11.49 -5.78 37.94
C LYS A 592 10.00 -5.88 37.62
N TYR A 593 9.49 -7.09 37.42
CA TYR A 593 8.14 -7.33 36.88
C TYR A 593 7.16 -7.94 37.88
N TYR A 594 7.65 -8.54 38.97
CA TYR A 594 6.81 -9.25 39.91
C TYR A 594 5.86 -8.32 40.67
N ASN A 595 4.57 -8.64 40.60
CA ASN A 595 3.49 -7.95 41.31
C ASN A 595 2.58 -8.98 41.99
N GLU A 596 2.46 -8.87 43.32
CA GLU A 596 1.67 -9.78 44.18
C GLU A 596 0.20 -9.90 43.75
N LEU A 597 -0.37 -8.84 43.15
CA LEU A 597 -1.76 -8.82 42.74
C LEU A 597 -2.01 -9.51 41.38
N ASN A 598 -0.98 -9.70 40.55
CA ASN A 598 -1.12 -10.13 39.15
C ASN A 598 -0.03 -11.13 38.71
N GLU A 599 0.35 -12.04 39.59
CA GLU A 599 1.42 -13.03 39.38
C GLU A 599 1.26 -13.85 38.09
N LYS A 600 0.01 -14.23 37.76
CA LYS A 600 -0.32 -15.00 36.54
C LYS A 600 -0.01 -14.26 35.24
N GLN A 601 0.17 -12.95 35.29
CA GLN A 601 0.41 -12.11 34.11
C GLN A 601 1.87 -11.66 33.99
N ILE A 602 2.80 -12.23 34.76
CA ILE A 602 4.19 -11.76 34.81
C ILE A 602 4.88 -11.75 33.43
N ILE A 603 4.67 -12.78 32.61
CA ILE A 603 5.22 -12.83 31.24
C ILE A 603 4.59 -11.75 30.36
N SER A 604 3.25 -11.63 30.39
CA SER A 604 2.53 -10.60 29.64
C SER A 604 2.96 -9.18 30.05
N GLN A 605 3.19 -8.95 31.34
CA GLN A 605 3.68 -7.67 31.88
C GLN A 605 5.12 -7.40 31.44
N ALA A 606 5.98 -8.40 31.46
CA ALA A 606 7.34 -8.27 30.97
C ALA A 606 7.35 -7.88 29.47
N LEU A 607 6.55 -8.53 28.64
CA LEU A 607 6.42 -8.18 27.22
C LEU A 607 5.85 -6.77 27.02
N GLN A 608 4.87 -6.35 27.82
CA GLN A 608 4.32 -4.98 27.78
C GLN A 608 5.37 -3.92 28.08
N MET A 609 6.21 -4.16 29.09
CA MET A 609 7.30 -3.25 29.42
C MET A 609 8.41 -3.26 28.35
N LYS A 610 8.46 -4.30 27.51
CA LYS A 610 9.28 -4.36 26.29
C LYS A 610 8.56 -3.81 25.05
N GLN A 611 7.56 -2.94 25.24
CA GLN A 611 6.80 -2.23 24.19
C GLN A 611 5.86 -3.10 23.34
N ILE A 612 5.46 -4.28 23.83
CA ILE A 612 4.45 -5.11 23.16
C ILE A 612 3.07 -4.80 23.76
N ASN A 613 2.16 -4.27 22.95
CA ASN A 613 0.83 -3.90 23.43
C ASN A 613 0.03 -5.11 23.94
N LYS A 614 -0.84 -4.86 24.92
CA LYS A 614 -1.59 -5.92 25.61
C LYS A 614 -2.52 -6.69 24.68
N GLU A 615 -3.11 -6.01 23.70
CA GLU A 615 -4.12 -6.57 22.80
C GLU A 615 -3.57 -7.64 21.87
N ILE A 616 -2.27 -7.61 21.55
CA ILE A 616 -1.63 -8.54 20.61
C ILE A 616 -0.97 -9.75 21.28
N ILE A 617 -0.88 -9.75 22.62
CA ILE A 617 -0.20 -10.81 23.38
C ILE A 617 -0.77 -12.19 23.10
N ASP A 618 -2.10 -12.30 22.98
CA ASP A 618 -2.74 -13.59 22.71
C ASP A 618 -2.34 -14.10 21.31
N ALA A 619 -2.33 -13.23 20.30
CA ALA A 619 -1.86 -13.58 18.96
C ALA A 619 -0.38 -13.99 18.95
N ILE A 620 0.47 -13.32 19.73
CA ILE A 620 1.89 -13.67 19.86
C ILE A 620 2.04 -15.05 20.51
N ARG A 621 1.30 -15.31 21.59
CA ARG A 621 1.31 -16.57 22.33
C ARG A 621 0.93 -17.76 21.46
N GLU A 622 -0.03 -17.58 20.55
CA GLU A 622 -0.48 -18.62 19.63
C GLU A 622 0.51 -18.90 18.48
N ASN A 623 1.24 -17.88 18.02
CA ASN A 623 2.05 -17.97 16.80
C ASN A 623 3.56 -18.12 17.03
N MET A 624 4.05 -17.83 18.24
CA MET A 624 5.49 -17.79 18.53
C MET A 624 5.88 -18.81 19.60
N SER A 625 7.12 -19.28 19.51
CA SER A 625 7.75 -20.10 20.56
C SER A 625 8.86 -19.33 21.25
N PHE A 626 9.07 -19.54 22.54
CA PHE A 626 9.98 -18.75 23.36
C PHE A 626 10.98 -19.58 24.15
N VAL A 627 12.09 -18.95 24.55
CA VAL A 627 12.94 -19.38 25.66
C VAL A 627 12.92 -18.27 26.69
N PHE A 628 12.25 -18.48 27.82
CA PHE A 628 12.20 -17.50 28.89
C PHE A 628 13.32 -17.76 29.89
N LEU A 629 14.18 -16.75 30.09
CA LEU A 629 15.22 -16.76 31.13
C LEU A 629 14.70 -15.93 32.30
N LEU A 630 14.33 -16.59 33.40
CA LEU A 630 13.73 -15.96 34.57
C LEU A 630 14.78 -15.78 35.66
N ASP A 631 15.19 -14.54 35.92
CA ASP A 631 16.26 -14.24 36.89
C ASP A 631 15.77 -13.49 38.13
N GLY A 632 16.45 -13.70 39.27
CA GLY A 632 16.20 -12.99 40.53
C GLY A 632 15.03 -13.55 41.36
N PHE A 633 14.85 -14.86 41.40
CA PHE A 633 13.77 -15.48 42.20
C PHE A 633 13.96 -15.26 43.71
N ASP A 634 15.20 -15.29 44.20
CA ASP A 634 15.54 -15.06 45.60
C ASP A 634 15.12 -13.68 46.09
N GLU A 635 15.22 -12.66 45.24
CA GLU A 635 14.80 -11.29 45.53
C GLU A 635 13.27 -11.12 45.68
N ILE A 636 12.47 -11.98 45.05
CA ILE A 636 11.01 -11.95 45.16
C ILE A 636 10.46 -12.99 46.15
N PHE A 637 11.30 -13.91 46.64
CA PHE A 637 10.89 -15.09 47.40
C PHE A 637 10.06 -14.74 48.64
N ASP A 638 10.46 -13.72 49.39
CA ASP A 638 9.75 -13.29 50.61
C ASP A 638 8.32 -12.86 50.33
N LYS A 639 8.09 -12.15 49.22
CA LYS A 639 6.77 -11.71 48.79
C LYS A 639 5.96 -12.87 48.21
N TYR A 640 6.61 -13.65 47.36
CA TYR A 640 6.05 -14.88 46.78
C TYR A 640 5.53 -15.85 47.85
N ASN A 641 6.28 -16.05 48.94
CA ASN A 641 5.93 -16.98 50.00
C ASN A 641 4.84 -16.45 50.95
N LYS A 642 4.72 -15.12 51.12
CA LYS A 642 3.70 -14.50 51.99
C LYS A 642 2.32 -14.41 51.34
N ASN A 643 2.28 -14.39 50.02
CA ASN A 643 1.02 -14.26 49.29
C ASN A 643 0.23 -15.58 49.35
N ASN A 644 -0.99 -15.52 49.89
CA ASN A 644 -1.90 -16.65 50.07
C ASN A 644 -2.53 -17.04 48.72
N ASN A 645 -1.72 -17.60 47.83
CA ASN A 645 -2.18 -18.19 46.58
C ASN A 645 -2.39 -19.69 46.80
N ASP A 646 -3.53 -20.22 46.34
CA ASP A 646 -3.84 -21.66 46.44
C ASP A 646 -2.88 -22.50 45.58
N GLU A 647 -2.27 -21.88 44.57
CA GLU A 647 -1.28 -22.51 43.69
C GLU A 647 0.12 -22.44 44.29
N LYS A 648 0.72 -23.61 44.57
CA LYS A 648 2.02 -23.71 45.26
C LYS A 648 3.19 -23.81 44.29
N TYR A 649 2.97 -24.34 43.09
CA TYR A 649 4.03 -24.60 42.14
C TYR A 649 4.33 -23.37 41.28
N PHE A 650 5.60 -22.98 41.22
CA PHE A 650 6.07 -21.80 40.49
C PHE A 650 5.56 -21.75 39.05
N TYR A 651 5.65 -22.89 38.34
CA TYR A 651 5.27 -23.01 36.94
C TYR A 651 3.77 -22.74 36.71
N ASP A 652 2.91 -23.32 37.55
CA ASP A 652 1.45 -23.16 37.44
C ASP A 652 1.00 -21.79 37.98
N ARG A 653 1.65 -21.30 39.04
CA ARG A 653 1.32 -20.01 39.67
C ARG A 653 1.54 -18.82 38.75
N PHE A 654 2.55 -18.89 37.89
CA PHE A 654 2.82 -17.88 36.86
C PHE A 654 2.18 -18.19 35.50
N ASN A 655 1.30 -19.19 35.42
CA ASN A 655 0.65 -19.62 34.18
C ASN A 655 1.64 -19.86 33.02
N LEU A 656 2.81 -20.42 33.31
CA LEU A 656 3.83 -20.67 32.28
C LEU A 656 3.39 -21.75 31.27
N ASN A 657 2.40 -22.56 31.64
CA ASN A 657 1.74 -23.53 30.78
C ASN A 657 0.96 -22.92 29.60
N GLU A 658 0.58 -21.64 29.68
CA GLU A 658 -0.12 -20.95 28.59
C GLU A 658 0.82 -20.59 27.43
N TRP A 659 2.13 -20.64 27.65
CA TRP A 659 3.13 -20.23 26.67
C TRP A 659 3.80 -21.44 26.03
N ASN A 660 3.96 -21.39 24.70
CA ASN A 660 4.83 -22.32 23.99
C ASN A 660 6.30 -21.96 24.23
N ALA A 661 6.80 -22.28 25.43
CA ALA A 661 8.10 -21.81 25.88
C ALA A 661 8.91 -22.86 26.65
N LYS A 662 10.23 -22.81 26.48
CA LYS A 662 11.21 -23.45 27.38
C LYS A 662 11.58 -22.47 28.47
N ILE A 663 11.67 -22.92 29.72
CA ILE A 663 11.90 -22.07 30.89
C ILE A 663 13.25 -22.38 31.51
N ILE A 664 14.06 -21.35 31.80
CA ILE A 664 15.37 -21.43 32.43
C ILE A 664 15.40 -20.58 33.69
#